data_AF-A0AAY5KWL8-F1
#
_entry.id   AF-A0AAY5KWL8-F1
#
_cell.length_a   1.000
_cell.length_b   1.000
_cell.length_c   1.000
_cell.angle_alpha   90.00
_cell.angle_beta   90.00
_cell.angle_gamma   90.00
#
_symmetry.space_group_name_H-M   'P 1'
#
loop_
_entity.id
_entity.type
_entity.pdbx_description
1 polymer ?
#
loop_
_entity_poly.entity_id
_entity_poly.type
_entity_poly.pdbx_seq_one_letter_code
_entity_poly.pdbx_strand_id
1 'polypeptide(L)'
;MSDDSRTLSWRGVAPCGKLKPEDASQATVAGEGGLMKIIKVCFTSNSANLGKNFKLVRCHEGMTIRGVIAAVLSSGCVGPDIKNSLCYGLLLKHLKSPEIHWLHLDLTVAELQLRYEQQHLEAEWRYDLRIRYIPADFIDKFKEDRTTLLYFYQQVRSDYMHHFASKVSDGMALQLGCLEIRRFYKDMNPNGLEKKSNFELLEKDVGLHLFFPRELIDSMKPKVLRKMIQQTFQRYSCLKEEQCVVKFFTTLADCYDYTQESYSCQLVQGWSLAVDLVIGPEGICQRTDKTSVPVCLASFSQVCGIRLSQQNDGHVLLIVDIKGAKQPLSVTMDCLATAENMADLIDGYCRLETTSETSLIINANRDRDNRNTLPPIPTDSKDVPGKSKERKDIGSDIYAEIPEEKSDSGRDYSLDRNDIVLGRILGEGFFGEVHDGVYKSPTGERVRVAVKTCKDCTDDVKDKFMSEAVLMKTLNHPHIVRLIGVIEVDPVWIVMELYTHGELGTYLVENQRYLNSVTLILYSLQICKALAYLEGLNMVHRDIAVRNVLVASQECVKLGDFGLSRYIEEEEYYKASVSRLPIKWMAPESINFRRFTTASDVWMFGVCVWEVMSLGQQPFFWLENGQVINHLESGVRLPKPSLCPPTLYNLLTHTWSYDPHTRPTFTQLVCKLSDIHRMEKDQEGQRKRERAQSVTQYNLKSTEPPPKPARKHSFQSHTLGPSMRIQDTCGAVDARCTWERETMEKTLHRQRQEMLKDSQWLELEEKHLDPCGAEDVRCTWERETMEKTLHRQKQEMLKDRPWLGQEEKHLPQKEPADRHIDPPPEKPSRTSPSPPEKPSKTHASPPESPPKAKDTQPVATAELDRSDDQVYIGVMAMVREVVKLKNDVNTLSPSDYPNAVKAVGLTLRNLIHSVDEVLPSLHAAARTEIQGTERLLNKDLGELIAKMRLVQQNSVTSLKAECQRQMLGAAHTLALDSKNLLDAVDQARAKADLAKP
;
A
#
# COMPACT_ATOMS: atom_id res chain seq x y z
N MET A 1 -19.00 -11.14 67.18
CA MET A 1 -18.04 -11.76 66.25
C MET A 1 -17.42 -10.59 65.48
N SER A 2 -16.34 -9.95 65.92
CA SER A 2 -15.01 -10.47 66.33
C SER A 2 -14.28 -11.16 65.15
N ASP A 3 -13.03 -10.81 64.80
CA ASP A 3 -12.18 -9.79 65.44
C ASP A 3 -11.06 -9.15 64.59
N ASP A 4 -10.65 -7.97 65.07
CA ASP A 4 -9.33 -7.32 65.01
C ASP A 4 -8.60 -7.06 63.67
N SER A 5 -7.34 -6.60 63.77
CA SER A 5 -6.73 -5.61 62.89
C SER A 5 -5.20 -5.73 62.76
N ARG A 6 -4.64 -4.93 61.83
CA ARG A 6 -3.24 -4.41 61.76
C ARG A 6 -2.05 -5.29 61.35
N THR A 7 -1.18 -4.62 60.59
CA THR A 7 0.30 -4.76 60.47
C THR A 7 0.94 -6.00 59.83
N LEU A 8 1.77 -5.76 58.80
CA LEU A 8 3.26 -5.80 58.82
C LEU A 8 3.76 -5.37 57.41
N SER A 9 4.26 -4.15 57.19
CA SER A 9 5.60 -3.61 57.50
C SER A 9 6.64 -3.77 56.37
N TRP A 10 6.95 -2.66 55.69
CA TRP A 10 8.14 -2.55 54.83
C TRP A 10 9.26 -1.81 55.58
N ARG A 11 10.51 -2.23 55.34
CA ARG A 11 11.67 -1.86 56.16
C ARG A 11 12.36 -0.61 55.63
N GLY A 12 12.37 0.47 56.42
CA GLY A 12 13.11 1.69 56.08
C GLY A 12 14.62 1.59 56.34
N VAL A 13 15.40 2.39 55.62
CA VAL A 13 16.82 2.67 55.90
C VAL A 13 16.97 4.19 56.10
N ALA A 14 17.77 4.60 57.08
CA ALA A 14 17.86 5.98 57.55
C ALA A 14 19.07 6.75 56.97
N PRO A 15 19.04 8.09 56.91
CA PRO A 15 20.10 8.91 56.31
C PRO A 15 21.14 9.42 57.33
N CYS A 16 22.38 9.67 56.88
CA CYS A 16 23.18 10.88 57.18
C CYS A 16 24.56 10.79 56.48
N GLY A 17 25.13 11.92 56.05
CA GLY A 17 26.49 11.98 55.50
C GLY A 17 26.91 13.39 55.10
N LYS A 18 27.43 14.19 56.05
CA LYS A 18 28.02 15.51 55.77
C LYS A 18 29.50 15.35 55.41
N LEU A 19 29.98 16.15 54.46
CA LEU A 19 31.37 16.65 54.42
C LEU A 19 31.40 18.08 53.84
N LYS A 20 32.50 18.81 54.05
CA LYS A 20 32.69 20.21 53.65
C LYS A 20 34.05 20.38 52.90
N PRO A 21 34.30 21.52 52.22
CA PRO A 21 35.26 21.59 51.12
C PRO A 21 36.65 22.10 51.51
N GLU A 22 37.63 21.85 50.63
CA GLU A 22 38.87 22.61 50.49
C GLU A 22 39.18 22.88 48.99
N ASP A 23 40.01 23.89 48.78
CA ASP A 23 40.51 24.59 47.58
C ASP A 23 40.39 23.92 46.18
N ALA A 24 39.99 24.58 45.08
CA ALA A 24 40.16 25.95 44.57
C ALA A 24 41.48 26.23 43.81
N SER A 25 41.41 26.39 42.48
CA SER A 25 42.20 27.40 41.74
C SER A 25 41.74 27.62 40.29
N GLN A 26 41.75 28.90 39.91
CA GLN A 26 41.76 29.47 38.54
C GLN A 26 40.55 29.21 37.61
N ALA A 27 40.00 30.32 37.10
CA ALA A 27 38.86 30.37 36.19
C ALA A 27 39.29 30.86 34.80
N THR A 28 38.50 30.53 33.77
CA THR A 28 38.56 31.18 32.46
C THR A 28 37.18 31.69 32.06
N VAL A 29 37.09 33.02 31.92
CA VAL A 29 36.11 33.83 31.17
C VAL A 29 34.69 33.25 31.00
N ALA A 30 33.72 33.86 31.69
CA ALA A 30 32.31 33.66 31.38
C ALA A 30 31.97 34.28 30.01
N GLY A 31 31.51 33.46 29.07
CA GLY A 31 30.78 33.90 27.89
C GLY A 31 29.27 33.94 28.15
N GLU A 32 28.52 34.70 27.34
CA GLU A 32 27.08 34.93 27.51
C GLU A 32 26.23 33.71 27.12
N GLY A 33 26.27 32.66 27.94
CA GLY A 33 25.45 31.46 27.80
C GLY A 33 24.10 31.58 28.53
N GLY A 34 23.14 32.30 27.95
CA GLY A 34 21.75 32.29 28.44
C GLY A 34 21.16 30.87 28.40
N LEU A 35 20.33 30.52 29.39
CA LEU A 35 19.77 29.16 29.51
C LEU A 35 18.91 28.82 28.29
N MET A 36 19.35 27.83 27.51
CA MET A 36 18.62 27.37 26.34
C MET A 36 17.65 26.26 26.72
N LYS A 37 16.36 26.53 26.58
CA LYS A 37 15.28 25.55 26.78
C LYS A 37 15.07 24.72 25.51
N ILE A 38 14.53 23.51 25.64
CA ILE A 38 14.00 22.72 24.51
C ILE A 38 12.51 22.46 24.76
N ILE A 39 11.63 22.97 23.90
CA ILE A 39 10.18 22.78 23.99
C ILE A 39 9.75 21.69 23.01
N LYS A 40 8.96 20.71 23.48
CA LYS A 40 8.39 19.64 22.65
C LYS A 40 7.00 20.05 22.12
N VAL A 41 6.96 20.62 20.92
CA VAL A 41 5.72 21.03 20.25
C VAL A 41 5.14 19.85 19.45
N CYS A 42 3.99 19.34 19.88
CA CYS A 42 3.22 18.31 19.18
C CYS A 42 2.36 18.91 18.05
N PHE A 43 2.11 18.13 16.99
CA PHE A 43 1.31 18.57 15.84
C PHE A 43 0.56 17.41 15.17
N THR A 44 -0.48 17.71 14.35
CA THR A 44 -1.19 16.70 13.55
C THR A 44 -0.48 16.39 12.24
N SER A 45 -0.48 15.10 11.84
CA SER A 45 0.06 14.64 10.56
C SER A 45 -0.79 13.49 9.98
N ASN A 46 -0.63 13.21 8.68
CA ASN A 46 -1.32 12.14 7.93
C ASN A 46 -0.97 10.71 8.40
N SER A 47 -0.02 10.54 9.33
CA SER A 47 0.32 9.25 9.93
C SER A 47 -0.89 8.61 10.64
N ALA A 48 -0.94 7.27 10.72
CA ALA A 48 -1.94 6.58 11.56
C ALA A 48 -1.83 6.95 13.06
N ASN A 49 -0.65 7.37 13.50
CA ASN A 49 -0.38 7.89 14.84
C ASN A 49 -0.87 9.34 15.04
N LEU A 50 -2.19 9.56 15.07
CA LEU A 50 -2.76 10.86 15.45
C LEU A 50 -2.21 11.30 16.82
N GLY A 51 -1.74 12.55 16.92
CA GLY A 51 -1.29 13.16 18.17
C GLY A 51 0.09 12.71 18.71
N LYS A 52 0.81 11.76 18.06
CA LYS A 52 2.18 11.38 18.48
C LYS A 52 3.31 12.14 17.75
N ASN A 53 3.02 12.89 16.68
CA ASN A 53 4.04 13.66 15.97
C ASN A 53 4.42 14.90 16.77
N PHE A 54 5.72 15.20 16.85
CA PHE A 54 6.24 16.37 17.56
C PHE A 54 7.54 16.87 16.92
N LYS A 55 7.89 18.11 17.23
CA LYS A 55 9.20 18.70 16.98
C LYS A 55 9.79 19.22 18.30
N LEU A 56 11.09 19.04 18.49
CA LEU A 56 11.86 19.71 19.54
C LEU A 56 12.31 21.09 19.02
N VAL A 57 12.02 22.15 19.78
CA VAL A 57 12.37 23.54 19.43
C VAL A 57 13.32 24.08 20.49
N ARG A 58 14.56 24.39 20.10
CA ARG A 58 15.55 25.01 20.97
C ARG A 58 15.26 26.51 21.08
N CYS A 59 14.99 26.98 22.28
CA CYS A 59 14.53 28.34 22.59
C CYS A 59 15.52 29.05 23.52
N HIS A 60 15.63 30.36 23.38
CA HIS A 60 16.26 31.24 24.38
C HIS A 60 15.16 31.94 25.19
N GLU A 61 15.48 32.41 26.40
CA GLU A 61 14.52 33.01 27.35
C GLU A 61 13.62 34.11 26.75
N GLY A 62 14.21 35.03 25.98
CA GLY A 62 13.49 36.13 25.31
C GLY A 62 12.74 35.76 24.03
N MET A 63 12.73 34.48 23.62
CA MET A 63 12.02 34.02 22.43
C MET A 63 10.50 34.05 22.69
N THR A 64 9.72 34.61 21.78
CA THR A 64 8.25 34.65 21.91
C THR A 64 7.57 33.40 21.37
N ILE A 65 6.34 33.13 21.79
CA ILE A 65 5.50 32.04 21.25
C ILE A 65 5.33 32.15 19.73
N ARG A 66 5.21 33.38 19.19
CA ARG A 66 5.26 33.66 17.74
C ARG A 66 6.52 33.07 17.09
N GLY A 67 7.68 33.26 17.72
CA GLY A 67 8.95 32.69 17.28
C GLY A 67 8.98 31.16 17.35
N VAL A 68 8.39 30.57 18.40
CA VAL A 68 8.27 29.09 18.55
C VAL A 68 7.40 28.50 17.45
N ILE A 69 6.23 29.09 17.17
CA ILE A 69 5.34 28.68 16.07
C ILE A 69 6.07 28.82 14.73
N ALA A 70 6.71 29.96 14.46
CA ALA A 70 7.46 30.18 13.24
C ALA A 70 8.59 29.14 13.05
N ALA A 71 9.32 28.78 14.11
CA ALA A 71 10.38 27.76 14.09
C ALA A 71 9.86 26.32 13.86
N VAL A 72 8.57 26.06 14.08
CA VAL A 72 7.92 24.79 13.68
C VAL A 72 7.48 24.88 12.21
N LEU A 73 6.67 25.88 11.85
CA LEU A 73 6.09 26.01 10.51
C LEU A 73 7.17 26.10 9.40
N SER A 74 8.19 26.94 9.60
CA SER A 74 9.28 27.15 8.62
C SER A 74 10.15 25.93 8.34
N SER A 75 10.07 24.89 9.17
CA SER A 75 10.90 23.69 9.03
C SER A 75 10.27 22.55 8.20
N GLY A 76 9.10 22.78 7.60
CA GLY A 76 8.46 21.81 6.70
C GLY A 76 7.89 20.55 7.37
N CYS A 77 8.10 20.34 8.68
CA CYS A 77 7.61 19.16 9.40
C CYS A 77 6.08 19.07 9.48
N VAL A 78 5.39 20.22 9.36
CA VAL A 78 3.93 20.33 9.20
C VAL A 78 3.52 20.17 7.72
N GLY A 79 4.34 20.72 6.81
CA GLY A 79 4.21 20.65 5.36
C GLY A 79 4.85 21.88 4.67
N PRO A 80 4.98 21.87 3.33
CA PRO A 80 5.54 22.98 2.57
C PRO A 80 4.55 24.14 2.36
N ASP A 81 5.04 25.26 1.84
CA ASP A 81 4.27 26.35 1.21
C ASP A 81 3.13 26.97 2.06
N ILE A 82 3.29 26.98 3.39
CA ILE A 82 2.32 27.57 4.33
C ILE A 82 2.26 29.09 4.14
N LYS A 83 1.05 29.60 3.89
CA LYS A 83 0.73 31.03 3.69
C LYS A 83 -0.05 31.60 4.87
N ASN A 84 -0.97 30.82 5.43
CA ASN A 84 -1.93 31.24 6.47
C ASN A 84 -1.32 31.08 7.88
N SER A 85 -0.08 31.51 8.08
CA SER A 85 0.65 31.36 9.36
C SER A 85 -0.07 32.02 10.54
N LEU A 86 -0.77 33.14 10.30
CA LEU A 86 -1.57 33.86 11.30
C LEU A 86 -2.77 33.08 11.85
N CYS A 87 -3.18 31.97 11.21
CA CYS A 87 -4.27 31.11 11.70
C CYS A 87 -3.83 30.16 12.83
N TYR A 88 -2.51 29.99 13.05
CA TYR A 88 -1.95 29.07 14.03
C TYR A 88 -1.74 29.73 15.40
N GLY A 89 -2.06 28.99 16.45
CA GLY A 89 -1.74 29.29 17.85
C GLY A 89 -1.15 28.07 18.56
N LEU A 90 -0.64 28.26 19.79
CA LEU A 90 -0.05 27.20 20.58
C LEU A 90 -0.89 26.94 21.83
N LEU A 91 -1.40 25.72 21.96
CA LEU A 91 -2.21 25.29 23.10
C LEU A 91 -1.33 24.57 24.12
N LEU A 92 -1.26 25.10 25.34
CA LEU A 92 -0.74 24.41 26.50
C LEU A 92 -1.86 23.61 27.17
N LYS A 93 -1.62 22.32 27.39
CA LYS A 93 -2.54 21.37 28.04
C LYS A 93 -1.86 20.73 29.23
N HIS A 94 -2.53 20.73 30.38
CA HIS A 94 -2.12 19.86 31.48
C HIS A 94 -2.60 18.43 31.21
N LEU A 95 -1.77 17.43 31.49
CA LEU A 95 -2.07 16.01 31.20
C LEU A 95 -2.87 15.31 32.32
N LYS A 96 -3.05 15.97 33.48
CA LYS A 96 -3.70 15.39 34.67
C LYS A 96 -4.96 16.14 35.14
N SER A 97 -5.29 17.28 34.54
CA SER A 97 -6.51 18.06 34.81
C SER A 97 -7.15 18.51 33.48
N PRO A 98 -8.40 18.98 33.44
CA PRO A 98 -9.01 19.52 32.21
C PRO A 98 -8.50 20.93 31.83
N GLU A 99 -7.38 21.36 32.41
CA GLU A 99 -6.87 22.72 32.32
C GLU A 99 -6.11 22.99 31.02
N ILE A 100 -6.47 24.09 30.35
CA ILE A 100 -5.91 24.50 29.07
C ILE A 100 -5.63 26.01 29.06
N HIS A 101 -4.49 26.38 28.47
CA HIS A 101 -4.06 27.76 28.27
C HIS A 101 -3.62 27.96 26.83
N TRP A 102 -4.28 28.85 26.10
CA TRP A 102 -3.80 29.31 24.80
C TRP A 102 -2.71 30.35 25.01
N LEU A 103 -1.51 30.02 24.53
CA LEU A 103 -0.33 30.84 24.75
C LEU A 103 -0.32 31.98 23.73
N HIS A 104 -0.55 33.21 24.22
CA HIS A 104 -0.56 34.42 23.41
C HIS A 104 0.77 34.60 22.67
N LEU A 105 0.70 35.07 21.42
CA LEU A 105 1.84 35.13 20.50
C LEU A 105 3.04 35.93 21.03
N ASP A 106 2.80 36.96 21.86
CA ASP A 106 3.83 37.89 22.32
C ASP A 106 4.38 37.55 23.73
N LEU A 107 3.89 36.47 24.35
CA LEU A 107 4.44 35.88 25.57
C LEU A 107 5.85 35.34 25.31
N THR A 108 6.80 35.55 26.22
CA THR A 108 8.16 34.99 26.14
C THR A 108 8.27 33.60 26.79
N VAL A 109 9.30 32.83 26.41
CA VAL A 109 9.60 31.53 27.02
C VAL A 109 9.97 31.68 28.51
N ALA A 110 10.59 32.78 28.92
CA ALA A 110 10.83 33.08 30.33
C ALA A 110 9.52 33.28 31.13
N GLU A 111 8.59 34.07 30.60
CA GLU A 111 7.28 34.30 31.24
C GLU A 111 6.45 33.00 31.28
N LEU A 112 6.49 32.19 30.22
CA LEU A 112 5.89 30.85 30.14
C LEU A 112 6.39 29.92 31.26
N GLN A 113 7.71 29.83 31.44
CA GLN A 113 8.32 29.03 32.51
C GLN A 113 7.89 29.51 33.89
N LEU A 114 8.02 30.83 34.15
CA LEU A 114 7.64 31.46 35.41
C LEU A 114 6.17 31.24 35.78
N ARG A 115 5.28 31.25 34.79
CA ARG A 115 3.83 31.30 35.01
C ARG A 115 3.16 29.93 35.15
N TYR A 116 3.59 28.93 34.37
CA TYR A 116 2.92 27.63 34.31
C TYR A 116 3.80 26.46 34.81
N GLU A 117 5.11 26.49 34.53
CA GLU A 117 6.02 25.36 34.82
C GLU A 117 6.72 25.44 36.18
N GLN A 118 6.62 26.56 36.90
CA GLN A 118 7.00 26.61 38.32
C GLN A 118 5.97 25.93 39.25
N GLN A 119 4.75 25.67 38.75
CA GLN A 119 3.65 25.10 39.54
C GLN A 119 3.52 23.57 39.39
N HIS A 120 3.98 23.03 38.25
CA HIS A 120 3.81 21.64 37.83
C HIS A 120 5.04 21.15 37.06
N LEU A 121 5.32 19.84 37.09
CA LEU A 121 6.50 19.29 36.39
C LEU A 121 6.34 19.45 34.88
N GLU A 122 7.42 19.76 34.15
CA GLU A 122 7.39 19.95 32.69
C GLU A 122 6.80 18.74 31.94
N ALA A 123 7.02 17.51 32.43
CA ALA A 123 6.45 16.28 31.88
C ALA A 123 4.93 16.12 32.11
N GLU A 124 4.29 16.96 32.91
CA GLU A 124 2.84 17.03 33.10
C GLU A 124 2.17 17.98 32.09
N TRP A 125 2.97 18.78 31.37
CA TRP A 125 2.51 19.72 30.35
C TRP A 125 2.68 19.16 28.92
N ARG A 126 1.80 19.60 28.02
CA ARG A 126 1.86 19.29 26.59
C ARG A 126 1.57 20.54 25.77
N TYR A 127 2.43 20.80 24.79
CA TYR A 127 2.28 21.86 23.80
C TYR A 127 1.71 21.26 22.51
N ASP A 128 0.51 21.65 22.10
CA ASP A 128 -0.12 21.26 20.83
C ASP A 128 -0.22 22.49 19.89
N LEU A 129 0.46 22.45 18.75
CA LEU A 129 0.29 23.43 17.67
C LEU A 129 -1.10 23.23 17.03
N ARG A 130 -1.91 24.27 16.95
CA ARG A 130 -3.29 24.17 16.45
C ARG A 130 -3.69 25.38 15.63
N ILE A 131 -4.59 25.20 14.66
CA ILE A 131 -5.30 26.30 14.01
C ILE A 131 -6.42 26.74 14.94
N ARG A 132 -6.50 28.05 15.21
CA ARG A 132 -7.50 28.65 16.12
C ARG A 132 -8.30 29.77 15.47
N TYR A 133 -7.61 30.67 14.75
CA TYR A 133 -8.21 31.86 14.17
C TYR A 133 -8.57 31.56 12.71
N ILE A 134 -9.86 31.42 12.41
CA ILE A 134 -10.37 30.80 11.17
C ILE A 134 -11.06 31.87 10.31
N PRO A 135 -10.59 32.17 9.08
CA PRO A 135 -11.26 33.14 8.21
C PRO A 135 -12.72 32.74 7.89
N ALA A 136 -13.62 33.71 7.68
CA ALA A 136 -14.99 33.42 7.26
C ALA A 136 -15.06 32.62 5.94
N ASP A 137 -14.12 32.91 5.04
CA ASP A 137 -13.87 32.25 3.75
C ASP A 137 -12.76 31.18 3.82
N PHE A 138 -12.54 30.53 4.98
CA PHE A 138 -11.41 29.59 5.19
C PHE A 138 -11.34 28.47 4.15
N ILE A 139 -12.49 27.97 3.66
CA ILE A 139 -12.53 26.91 2.63
C ILE A 139 -11.86 27.37 1.33
N ASP A 140 -11.95 28.65 0.97
CA ASP A 140 -11.31 29.19 -0.23
C ASP A 140 -9.89 29.66 0.04
N LYS A 141 -9.63 30.38 1.14
CA LYS A 141 -8.27 30.78 1.55
C LYS A 141 -7.33 29.59 1.79
N PHE A 142 -7.83 28.49 2.35
CA PHE A 142 -7.02 27.30 2.58
C PHE A 142 -6.89 26.42 1.31
N LYS A 143 -7.72 26.56 0.27
CA LYS A 143 -7.44 25.88 -1.03
C LYS A 143 -6.13 26.37 -1.66
N GLU A 144 -5.78 27.64 -1.45
CA GLU A 144 -4.50 28.20 -1.89
C GLU A 144 -3.30 27.75 -1.01
N ASP A 145 -3.57 27.10 0.12
CA ASP A 145 -2.61 26.65 1.12
C ASP A 145 -2.98 25.23 1.59
N ARG A 146 -2.67 24.27 0.71
CA ARG A 146 -3.00 22.84 0.88
C ARG A 146 -2.49 22.28 2.21
N THR A 147 -1.39 22.80 2.74
CA THR A 147 -0.83 22.38 4.03
C THR A 147 -1.74 22.82 5.17
N THR A 148 -2.13 24.09 5.23
CA THR A 148 -3.10 24.57 6.23
C THR A 148 -4.46 23.88 6.09
N LEU A 149 -4.95 23.64 4.87
CA LEU A 149 -6.20 22.89 4.65
C LEU A 149 -6.17 21.47 5.21
N LEU A 150 -5.10 20.72 4.92
CA LEU A 150 -4.94 19.34 5.40
C LEU A 150 -4.64 19.29 6.90
N TYR A 151 -3.96 20.29 7.45
CA TYR A 151 -3.74 20.41 8.89
C TYR A 151 -5.06 20.66 9.63
N PHE A 152 -5.86 21.63 9.18
CA PHE A 152 -7.17 21.92 9.78
C PHE A 152 -8.10 20.71 9.67
N TYR A 153 -8.10 20.02 8.53
CA TYR A 153 -8.85 18.77 8.36
C TYR A 153 -8.47 17.70 9.39
N GLN A 154 -7.17 17.46 9.60
CA GLN A 154 -6.69 16.47 10.57
C GLN A 154 -7.01 16.86 12.02
N GLN A 155 -6.89 18.15 12.35
CA GLN A 155 -7.28 18.68 13.66
C GLN A 155 -8.77 18.42 13.92
N VAL A 156 -9.65 18.88 13.03
CA VAL A 156 -11.11 18.72 13.18
C VAL A 156 -11.54 17.25 13.16
N ARG A 157 -10.93 16.40 12.32
CA ARG A 157 -11.15 14.95 12.36
C ARG A 157 -10.68 14.34 13.70
N SER A 158 -9.55 14.78 14.25
CA SER A 158 -9.06 14.32 15.55
C SER A 158 -10.01 14.71 16.67
N ASP A 159 -10.48 15.97 16.68
CA ASP A 159 -11.41 16.46 17.70
C ASP A 159 -12.77 15.75 17.60
N TYR A 160 -13.26 15.49 16.38
CA TYR A 160 -14.42 14.62 16.13
C TYR A 160 -14.25 13.24 16.74
N MET A 161 -13.18 12.51 16.39
CA MET A 161 -12.94 11.13 16.83
C MET A 161 -12.85 11.00 18.37
N HIS A 162 -12.33 12.01 19.06
CA HIS A 162 -12.16 11.97 20.52
C HIS A 162 -13.35 12.50 21.32
N HIS A 163 -14.12 13.47 20.80
CA HIS A 163 -15.12 14.20 21.61
C HIS A 163 -16.55 14.22 21.04
N PHE A 164 -16.76 13.82 19.78
CA PHE A 164 -18.06 13.93 19.10
C PHE A 164 -18.51 12.67 18.36
N ALA A 165 -17.63 11.71 18.08
CA ALA A 165 -17.98 10.52 17.31
C ALA A 165 -19.01 9.59 18.01
N SER A 166 -19.11 9.65 19.33
CA SER A 166 -20.15 8.99 20.14
C SER A 166 -21.48 9.78 20.24
N LYS A 167 -21.55 10.98 19.65
CA LYS A 167 -22.74 11.86 19.63
C LYS A 167 -23.42 11.92 18.25
N VAL A 168 -22.79 11.39 17.21
CA VAL A 168 -23.36 11.33 15.85
C VAL A 168 -24.08 10.01 15.61
N SER A 169 -24.98 9.98 14.61
CA SER A 169 -25.61 8.71 14.20
C SER A 169 -24.64 7.81 13.45
N ASP A 170 -24.85 6.49 13.53
CA ASP A 170 -24.13 5.47 12.75
C ASP A 170 -24.04 5.83 11.26
N GLY A 171 -25.14 6.33 10.69
CA GLY A 171 -25.24 6.73 9.29
C GLY A 171 -24.35 7.92 8.92
N MET A 172 -23.99 8.77 9.88
CA MET A 172 -23.05 9.88 9.67
C MET A 172 -21.61 9.48 9.98
N ALA A 173 -21.37 8.68 11.03
CA ALA A 173 -20.07 8.07 11.29
C ALA A 173 -19.58 7.22 10.10
N LEU A 174 -20.48 6.46 9.47
CA LEU A 174 -20.21 5.74 8.21
C LEU A 174 -19.82 6.68 7.06
N GLN A 175 -20.47 7.83 6.92
CA GLN A 175 -20.14 8.80 5.86
C GLN A 175 -18.77 9.45 6.09
N LEU A 176 -18.53 9.97 7.30
CA LEU A 176 -17.28 10.62 7.68
C LEU A 176 -16.08 9.66 7.57
N GLY A 177 -16.24 8.41 8.02
CA GLY A 177 -15.20 7.39 7.88
C GLY A 177 -14.97 6.95 6.44
N CYS A 178 -16.01 6.81 5.61
CA CYS A 178 -15.84 6.51 4.18
C CYS A 178 -15.16 7.65 3.40
N LEU A 179 -15.41 8.91 3.79
CA LEU A 179 -14.70 10.06 3.24
C LEU A 179 -13.22 10.04 3.62
N GLU A 180 -12.85 9.70 4.86
CA GLU A 180 -11.45 9.52 5.24
C GLU A 180 -10.80 8.34 4.51
N ILE A 181 -11.47 7.19 4.34
CA ILE A 181 -10.91 6.06 3.56
C ILE A 181 -10.60 6.49 2.12
N ARG A 182 -11.49 7.25 1.47
CA ARG A 182 -11.27 7.75 0.10
C ARG A 182 -10.13 8.75 0.03
N ARG A 183 -10.00 9.64 1.02
CA ARG A 183 -8.94 10.64 1.11
C ARG A 183 -7.58 10.01 1.41
N PHE A 184 -7.53 9.12 2.40
CA PHE A 184 -6.32 8.44 2.88
C PHE A 184 -5.74 7.53 1.79
N TYR A 185 -6.58 6.74 1.13
CA TYR A 185 -6.20 5.89 -0.01
C TYR A 185 -6.54 6.54 -1.35
N LYS A 186 -6.11 7.80 -1.58
CA LYS A 186 -6.45 8.59 -2.77
C LYS A 186 -6.08 7.97 -4.13
N ASP A 187 -5.12 7.05 -4.17
CA ASP A 187 -4.69 6.36 -5.40
C ASP A 187 -5.51 5.08 -5.71
N MET A 188 -6.33 4.60 -4.77
CA MET A 188 -7.11 3.38 -4.92
C MET A 188 -8.23 3.54 -5.97
N ASN A 189 -8.48 2.49 -6.76
CA ASN A 189 -9.63 2.41 -7.67
C ASN A 189 -10.97 2.70 -6.94
N PRO A 190 -11.92 3.44 -7.54
CA PRO A 190 -13.29 3.56 -7.02
C PRO A 190 -13.93 2.27 -6.52
N ASN A 191 -13.76 1.14 -7.22
CA ASN A 191 -14.32 -0.16 -6.80
C ASN A 191 -13.38 -0.95 -5.88
N GLY A 192 -12.29 -0.34 -5.39
CA GLY A 192 -11.23 -1.01 -4.64
C GLY A 192 -11.71 -1.76 -3.39
N LEU A 193 -12.71 -1.25 -2.67
CA LEU A 193 -13.26 -1.91 -1.48
C LEU A 193 -14.29 -3.03 -1.78
N GLU A 194 -14.72 -3.21 -3.02
CA GLU A 194 -15.61 -4.33 -3.39
C GLU A 194 -14.86 -5.67 -3.34
N LYS A 195 -13.53 -5.62 -3.57
CA LYS A 195 -12.66 -6.79 -3.50
C LYS A 195 -12.49 -7.26 -2.05
N LYS A 196 -12.85 -8.52 -1.80
CA LYS A 196 -12.79 -9.16 -0.47
C LYS A 196 -11.43 -8.99 0.22
N SER A 197 -10.32 -9.24 -0.49
CA SER A 197 -8.96 -9.13 0.07
C SER A 197 -8.59 -7.68 0.43
N ASN A 198 -8.94 -6.72 -0.42
CA ASN A 198 -8.73 -5.28 -0.16
C ASN A 198 -9.49 -4.82 1.09
N PHE A 199 -10.73 -5.29 1.28
CA PHE A 199 -11.47 -5.00 2.51
C PHE A 199 -10.89 -5.73 3.73
N GLU A 200 -10.48 -6.99 3.59
CA GLU A 200 -9.93 -7.76 4.72
C GLU A 200 -8.58 -7.21 5.20
N LEU A 201 -7.78 -6.62 4.31
CA LEU A 201 -6.60 -5.82 4.66
C LEU A 201 -6.97 -4.58 5.49
N LEU A 202 -8.04 -3.87 5.12
CA LEU A 202 -8.53 -2.70 5.87
C LEU A 202 -9.10 -3.10 7.25
N GLU A 203 -9.79 -4.23 7.31
CA GLU A 203 -10.51 -4.72 8.49
C GLU A 203 -9.56 -5.27 9.56
N LYS A 204 -8.60 -6.12 9.15
CA LYS A 204 -7.65 -6.79 10.05
C LYS A 204 -6.38 -6.00 10.29
N ASP A 205 -5.72 -5.58 9.20
CA ASP A 205 -4.33 -5.12 9.26
C ASP A 205 -4.21 -3.59 9.36
N VAL A 206 -5.18 -2.84 8.85
CA VAL A 206 -5.26 -1.38 9.12
C VAL A 206 -6.06 -1.09 10.38
N GLY A 207 -7.08 -1.90 10.64
CA GLY A 207 -8.06 -1.70 11.72
C GLY A 207 -9.09 -0.64 11.35
N LEU A 208 -10.38 -1.01 11.40
CA LEU A 208 -11.49 -0.08 11.14
C LEU A 208 -11.54 1.11 12.11
N HIS A 209 -10.96 0.96 13.31
CA HIS A 209 -10.92 1.99 14.36
C HIS A 209 -10.16 3.27 13.96
N LEU A 210 -9.33 3.22 12.92
CA LEU A 210 -8.67 4.42 12.37
C LEU A 210 -9.66 5.32 11.61
N PHE A 211 -10.77 4.76 11.10
CA PHE A 211 -11.74 5.43 10.24
C PHE A 211 -13.11 5.63 10.89
N PHE A 212 -13.48 4.76 11.84
CA PHE A 212 -14.80 4.72 12.46
C PHE A 212 -14.70 4.68 13.99
N PRO A 213 -15.63 5.29 14.74
CA PRO A 213 -15.71 5.13 16.19
C PRO A 213 -15.92 3.67 16.60
N ARG A 214 -15.44 3.30 17.80
CA ARG A 214 -15.58 1.94 18.34
C ARG A 214 -17.05 1.58 18.53
N GLU A 215 -17.85 2.55 18.95
CA GLU A 215 -19.30 2.48 19.13
C GLU A 215 -20.04 2.00 17.87
N LEU A 216 -19.58 2.38 16.67
CA LEU A 216 -20.12 1.92 15.37
C LEU A 216 -19.59 0.53 14.97
N ILE A 217 -18.35 0.21 15.37
CA ILE A 217 -17.73 -1.09 15.07
C ILE A 217 -18.36 -2.20 15.92
N ASP A 218 -18.54 -1.92 17.21
CA ASP A 218 -19.00 -2.87 18.23
C ASP A 218 -20.54 -3.06 18.21
N SER A 219 -21.30 -2.08 17.71
CA SER A 219 -22.76 -2.18 17.57
C SER A 219 -23.22 -3.09 16.42
N MET A 220 -22.33 -3.42 15.47
CA MET A 220 -22.69 -4.13 14.23
C MET A 220 -21.90 -5.42 14.04
N LYS A 221 -22.57 -6.48 13.56
CA LYS A 221 -21.86 -7.71 13.15
C LYS A 221 -20.93 -7.40 11.96
N PRO A 222 -19.67 -7.85 11.92
CA PRO A 222 -18.69 -7.45 10.90
C PRO A 222 -19.17 -7.62 9.44
N LYS A 223 -19.90 -8.70 9.12
CA LYS A 223 -20.49 -8.91 7.79
C LYS A 223 -21.53 -7.85 7.38
N VAL A 224 -22.22 -7.24 8.34
CA VAL A 224 -23.17 -6.14 8.12
C VAL A 224 -22.41 -4.83 7.96
N LEU A 225 -21.49 -4.53 8.89
CA LEU A 225 -20.64 -3.35 8.86
C LEU A 225 -19.85 -3.24 7.56
N ARG A 226 -19.18 -4.34 7.13
CA ARG A 226 -18.50 -4.45 5.84
C ARG A 226 -19.40 -4.03 4.67
N LYS A 227 -20.63 -4.55 4.62
CA LYS A 227 -21.58 -4.22 3.55
C LYS A 227 -22.00 -2.75 3.59
N MET A 228 -22.23 -2.19 4.77
CA MET A 228 -22.61 -0.78 4.95
C MET A 228 -21.47 0.17 4.58
N ILE A 229 -20.22 -0.17 4.92
CA ILE A 229 -19.02 0.57 4.49
C ILE A 229 -18.89 0.52 2.95
N GLN A 230 -18.96 -0.67 2.34
CA GLN A 230 -18.89 -0.83 0.87
C GLN A 230 -19.98 -0.01 0.15
N GLN A 231 -21.23 -0.08 0.62
CA GLN A 231 -22.36 0.66 0.05
C GLN A 231 -22.27 2.18 0.27
N THR A 232 -21.65 2.64 1.37
CA THR A 232 -21.47 4.08 1.65
C THR A 232 -20.28 4.64 0.89
N PHE A 233 -19.17 3.90 0.83
CA PHE A 233 -17.97 4.27 0.08
C PHE A 233 -18.24 4.50 -1.40
N GLN A 234 -19.11 3.70 -2.04
CA GLN A 234 -19.47 3.89 -3.45
C GLN A 234 -20.18 5.22 -3.77
N ARG A 235 -20.61 6.01 -2.76
CA ARG A 235 -21.09 7.39 -2.95
C ARG A 235 -19.96 8.42 -3.08
N TYR A 236 -18.77 8.05 -2.64
CA TYR A 236 -17.58 8.92 -2.56
C TYR A 236 -16.40 8.37 -3.37
N SER A 237 -16.55 7.20 -3.98
CA SER A 237 -15.47 6.41 -4.59
C SER A 237 -14.72 7.15 -5.71
N CYS A 238 -15.35 8.11 -6.40
CA CYS A 238 -14.73 8.94 -7.43
C CYS A 238 -14.23 10.33 -6.95
N LEU A 239 -14.33 10.66 -5.66
CA LEU A 239 -13.89 11.97 -5.14
C LEU A 239 -12.36 12.06 -4.98
N LYS A 240 -11.82 13.24 -5.27
CA LYS A 240 -10.42 13.61 -5.00
C LYS A 240 -10.21 14.02 -3.54
N GLU A 241 -8.96 13.97 -3.07
CA GLU A 241 -8.54 14.32 -1.69
C GLU A 241 -9.17 15.63 -1.17
N GLU A 242 -9.08 16.73 -1.91
CA GLU A 242 -9.67 18.02 -1.54
C GLU A 242 -11.21 18.00 -1.49
N GLN A 243 -11.85 17.23 -2.38
CA GLN A 243 -13.31 17.09 -2.41
C GLN A 243 -13.80 16.27 -1.21
N CYS A 244 -13.05 15.26 -0.78
CA CYS A 244 -13.32 14.53 0.45
C CYS A 244 -13.20 15.43 1.69
N VAL A 245 -12.17 16.27 1.75
CA VAL A 245 -11.96 17.25 2.84
C VAL A 245 -13.13 18.24 2.92
N VAL A 246 -13.48 18.90 1.82
CA VAL A 246 -14.62 19.84 1.79
C VAL A 246 -15.92 19.13 2.14
N LYS A 247 -16.16 17.92 1.61
CA LYS A 247 -17.41 17.20 1.90
C LYS A 247 -17.50 16.73 3.36
N PHE A 248 -16.38 16.35 3.98
CA PHE A 248 -16.31 16.02 5.40
C PHE A 248 -16.63 17.22 6.28
N PHE A 249 -16.04 18.40 5.97
CA PHE A 249 -16.39 19.64 6.66
C PHE A 249 -17.90 19.93 6.57
N THR A 250 -18.49 19.89 5.36
CA THR A 250 -19.94 20.11 5.20
C THR A 250 -20.79 19.12 6.01
N THR A 251 -20.46 17.82 5.98
CA THR A 251 -21.23 16.79 6.70
C THR A 251 -21.03 16.82 8.22
N LEU A 252 -19.89 17.34 8.72
CA LEU A 252 -19.66 17.47 10.16
C LEU A 252 -20.33 18.73 10.76
N ALA A 253 -20.46 19.80 9.96
CA ALA A 253 -21.12 21.04 10.38
C ALA A 253 -22.59 20.84 10.77
N ASP A 254 -23.27 19.82 10.22
CA ASP A 254 -24.65 19.46 10.59
C ASP A 254 -24.82 19.06 12.08
N CYS A 255 -23.74 18.83 12.84
CA CYS A 255 -23.81 18.53 14.28
C CYS A 255 -22.72 19.16 15.16
N TYR A 256 -21.65 19.73 14.59
CA TYR A 256 -20.52 20.25 15.34
C TYR A 256 -19.90 21.47 14.66
N ASP A 257 -20.04 22.63 15.30
CA ASP A 257 -19.38 23.86 14.89
C ASP A 257 -17.89 23.81 15.26
N TYR A 258 -17.05 23.39 14.32
CA TYR A 258 -15.58 23.39 14.46
C TYR A 258 -14.93 24.74 14.10
N THR A 259 -15.73 25.78 13.85
CA THR A 259 -15.28 27.14 13.45
C THR A 259 -15.44 28.19 14.54
N GLN A 260 -16.11 27.88 15.66
CA GLN A 260 -16.40 28.83 16.73
C GLN A 260 -16.16 28.21 18.11
N GLU A 261 -15.74 29.04 19.07
CA GLU A 261 -15.67 28.67 20.49
C GLU A 261 -16.89 29.28 21.22
N SER A 262 -17.43 28.60 22.25
CA SER A 262 -18.55 29.07 23.06
C SER A 262 -18.17 29.15 24.53
N TYR A 263 -18.42 30.32 25.15
CA TYR A 263 -18.03 30.66 26.50
C TYR A 263 -19.26 31.06 27.33
N SER A 264 -19.70 30.20 28.25
CA SER A 264 -20.77 30.54 29.20
C SER A 264 -20.24 31.53 30.25
N CYS A 265 -20.84 32.71 30.33
CA CYS A 265 -20.31 33.86 31.08
C CYS A 265 -21.42 34.83 31.52
N GLN A 266 -21.09 35.92 32.22
CA GLN A 266 -22.03 36.99 32.57
C GLN A 266 -21.71 38.28 31.80
N LEU A 267 -22.63 38.69 30.93
CA LEU A 267 -22.59 39.95 30.20
C LEU A 267 -23.05 41.10 31.11
N VAL A 268 -22.24 42.15 31.25
CA VAL A 268 -22.50 43.29 32.14
C VAL A 268 -22.91 44.51 31.33
N GLN A 269 -24.20 44.88 31.40
CA GLN A 269 -24.76 46.07 30.76
C GLN A 269 -25.61 46.87 31.77
N GLY A 270 -24.98 47.31 32.86
CA GLY A 270 -25.64 47.92 34.02
C GLY A 270 -26.31 46.90 34.96
N TRP A 271 -26.69 45.74 34.43
CA TRP A 271 -27.05 44.52 35.17
C TRP A 271 -26.27 43.34 34.57
N SER A 272 -26.07 42.27 35.36
CA SER A 272 -25.42 41.03 34.88
C SER A 272 -26.44 40.06 34.30
N LEU A 273 -26.20 39.59 33.07
CA LEU A 273 -27.01 38.60 32.38
C LEU A 273 -26.16 37.37 32.05
N ALA A 274 -26.57 36.17 32.48
CA ALA A 274 -25.90 34.93 32.11
C ALA A 274 -26.19 34.58 30.64
N VAL A 275 -25.14 34.32 29.85
CA VAL A 275 -25.21 34.08 28.39
C VAL A 275 -24.14 33.07 27.94
N ASP A 276 -24.35 32.43 26.79
CA ASP A 276 -23.25 31.89 25.98
C ASP A 276 -22.73 32.99 25.07
N LEU A 277 -21.46 33.37 25.20
CA LEU A 277 -20.77 34.19 24.20
C LEU A 277 -20.13 33.26 23.15
N VAL A 278 -20.50 33.44 21.89
CA VAL A 278 -20.04 32.62 20.76
C VAL A 278 -19.08 33.48 19.94
N ILE A 279 -17.85 33.01 19.74
CA ILE A 279 -16.79 33.75 19.05
C ILE A 279 -16.25 32.89 17.91
N GLY A 280 -16.31 33.41 16.69
CA GLY A 280 -15.89 32.73 15.47
C GLY A 280 -15.78 33.72 14.31
N PRO A 281 -15.68 33.26 13.05
CA PRO A 281 -15.55 34.13 11.88
C PRO A 281 -16.65 35.19 11.71
N GLU A 282 -17.86 34.93 12.24
CA GLU A 282 -19.00 35.85 12.18
C GLU A 282 -18.94 36.98 13.24
N GLY A 283 -17.84 37.08 14.00
CA GLY A 283 -17.63 38.08 15.04
C GLY A 283 -17.84 37.57 16.46
N ILE A 284 -18.18 38.50 17.35
CA ILE A 284 -18.52 38.25 18.75
C ILE A 284 -20.05 38.26 18.88
N CYS A 285 -20.64 37.12 19.20
CA CYS A 285 -22.10 36.91 19.20
C CYS A 285 -22.61 36.45 20.58
N GLN A 286 -23.86 36.82 20.92
CA GLN A 286 -24.55 36.39 22.13
C GLN A 286 -25.59 35.31 21.80
N ARG A 287 -25.66 34.25 22.61
CA ARG A 287 -26.72 33.23 22.58
C ARG A 287 -27.32 33.09 23.99
N THR A 288 -28.65 33.15 24.09
CA THR A 288 -29.36 33.02 25.38
C THR A 288 -29.66 31.57 25.72
N ASP A 289 -30.03 30.78 24.71
CA ASP A 289 -30.48 29.39 24.82
C ASP A 289 -29.77 28.57 23.76
N LYS A 290 -29.51 27.28 24.03
CA LYS A 290 -28.76 26.43 23.08
C LYS A 290 -29.47 26.18 21.75
N THR A 291 -30.75 26.57 21.65
CA THR A 291 -31.58 26.52 20.43
C THR A 291 -31.82 27.90 19.81
N SER A 292 -31.38 29.00 20.42
CA SER A 292 -31.55 30.35 19.86
C SER A 292 -30.42 30.70 18.88
N VAL A 293 -30.78 31.45 17.82
CA VAL A 293 -29.82 31.94 16.82
C VAL A 293 -28.90 32.98 17.49
N PRO A 294 -27.56 32.87 17.37
CA PRO A 294 -26.65 33.87 17.92
C PRO A 294 -26.88 35.27 17.34
N VAL A 295 -26.87 36.28 18.20
CA VAL A 295 -27.02 37.69 17.84
C VAL A 295 -25.65 38.36 17.88
N CYS A 296 -25.17 38.89 16.74
CA CYS A 296 -23.88 39.59 16.68
C CYS A 296 -23.89 40.86 17.54
N LEU A 297 -22.87 41.00 18.40
CA LEU A 297 -22.62 42.18 19.23
C LEU A 297 -21.58 43.11 18.61
N ALA A 298 -20.54 42.54 17.97
CA ALA A 298 -19.47 43.28 17.30
C ALA A 298 -18.68 42.42 16.29
N SER A 299 -18.22 43.03 15.19
CA SER A 299 -17.15 42.51 14.33
C SER A 299 -15.78 42.88 14.92
N PHE A 300 -14.75 42.06 14.66
CA PHE A 300 -13.39 42.31 15.14
C PHE A 300 -12.79 43.62 14.59
N SER A 301 -13.12 44.01 13.37
CA SER A 301 -12.82 45.32 12.76
C SER A 301 -13.32 46.54 13.57
N GLN A 302 -14.23 46.33 14.53
CA GLN A 302 -14.73 47.36 15.43
C GLN A 302 -14.01 47.36 16.80
N VAL A 303 -13.26 46.32 17.15
CA VAL A 303 -12.51 46.25 18.41
C VAL A 303 -11.31 47.19 18.34
N CYS A 304 -11.09 47.98 19.39
CA CYS A 304 -9.96 48.91 19.48
C CYS A 304 -9.12 48.79 20.77
N GLY A 305 -9.47 47.88 21.68
CA GLY A 305 -8.71 47.60 22.89
C GLY A 305 -9.30 46.46 23.70
N ILE A 306 -8.44 45.67 24.34
CA ILE A 306 -8.82 44.52 25.18
C ILE A 306 -8.14 44.68 26.54
N ARG A 307 -8.87 44.51 27.64
CA ARG A 307 -8.35 44.60 29.01
C ARG A 307 -8.91 43.47 29.89
N LEU A 308 -8.08 42.98 30.79
CA LEU A 308 -8.47 42.08 31.87
C LEU A 308 -8.32 42.79 33.23
N SER A 309 -9.30 42.64 34.11
CA SER A 309 -9.27 43.13 35.48
C SER A 309 -9.76 42.04 36.42
N GLN A 310 -8.92 41.63 37.37
CA GLN A 310 -9.33 40.73 38.45
C GLN A 310 -10.14 41.51 39.49
N GLN A 311 -11.21 40.91 40.02
CA GLN A 311 -12.11 41.50 41.01
C GLN A 311 -11.89 40.91 42.41
N ASN A 312 -12.31 41.64 43.44
CA ASN A 312 -12.08 41.29 44.85
C ASN A 312 -12.87 40.04 45.31
N ASP A 313 -13.86 39.60 44.54
CA ASP A 313 -14.67 38.40 44.75
C ASP A 313 -14.07 37.14 44.10
N GLY A 314 -12.94 37.28 43.40
CA GLY A 314 -12.28 36.21 42.66
C GLY A 314 -12.69 36.11 41.19
N HIS A 315 -13.75 36.82 40.76
CA HIS A 315 -14.14 36.87 39.36
C HIS A 315 -13.15 37.67 38.51
N VAL A 316 -13.16 37.43 37.19
CA VAL A 316 -12.36 38.19 36.23
C VAL A 316 -13.27 38.90 35.24
N LEU A 317 -13.05 40.19 35.07
CA LEU A 317 -13.76 41.06 34.14
C LEU A 317 -12.91 41.30 32.90
N LEU A 318 -13.37 40.78 31.76
CA LEU A 318 -12.89 41.12 30.42
C LEU A 318 -13.63 42.37 29.93
N ILE A 319 -12.91 43.36 29.42
CA ILE A 319 -13.44 44.60 28.86
C ILE A 319 -12.91 44.75 27.44
N VAL A 320 -13.80 44.83 26.46
CA VAL A 320 -13.49 44.99 25.04
C VAL A 320 -14.06 46.32 24.55
N ASP A 321 -13.19 47.25 24.14
CA ASP A 321 -13.59 48.54 23.62
C ASP A 321 -14.06 48.39 22.17
N ILE A 322 -15.29 48.81 21.89
CA ILE A 322 -15.92 48.76 20.56
C ILE A 322 -16.04 50.18 20.00
N LYS A 323 -15.40 50.42 18.86
CA LYS A 323 -15.36 51.70 18.14
C LYS A 323 -16.77 52.17 17.77
N GLY A 324 -17.21 53.25 18.43
CA GLY A 324 -18.53 53.86 18.23
C GLY A 324 -19.61 53.40 19.23
N ALA A 325 -19.32 52.42 20.10
CA ALA A 325 -20.18 52.11 21.23
C ALA A 325 -20.08 53.16 22.34
N LYS A 326 -21.16 53.38 23.09
CA LYS A 326 -21.18 54.32 24.24
C LYS A 326 -20.62 53.72 25.53
N GLN A 327 -20.51 52.40 25.60
CA GLN A 327 -19.97 51.62 26.70
C GLN A 327 -19.21 50.41 26.11
N PRO A 328 -18.12 49.94 26.74
CA PRO A 328 -17.39 48.78 26.26
C PRO A 328 -18.14 47.48 26.56
N LEU A 329 -17.91 46.46 25.72
CA LEU A 329 -18.43 45.12 25.95
C LEU A 329 -17.72 44.52 27.17
N SER A 330 -18.47 44.31 28.25
CA SER A 330 -17.92 43.94 29.56
C SER A 330 -18.46 42.57 29.98
N VAL A 331 -17.57 41.61 30.27
CA VAL A 331 -17.91 40.20 30.48
C VAL A 331 -17.21 39.68 31.74
N THR A 332 -17.99 39.21 32.72
CA THR A 332 -17.49 38.61 33.96
C THR A 332 -17.48 37.08 33.85
N MET A 333 -16.43 36.45 34.37
CA MET A 333 -16.30 34.99 34.45
C MET A 333 -15.62 34.52 35.74
N ASP A 334 -15.57 33.20 35.93
CA ASP A 334 -15.19 32.49 37.15
C ASP A 334 -13.68 32.22 37.29
N CYS A 335 -12.91 32.21 36.20
CA CYS A 335 -11.48 31.90 36.24
C CYS A 335 -10.65 32.69 35.22
N LEU A 336 -9.40 33.01 35.61
CA LEU A 336 -8.47 33.79 34.78
C LEU A 336 -8.07 33.08 33.48
N ALA A 337 -7.88 31.76 33.51
CA ALA A 337 -7.53 30.97 32.33
C ALA A 337 -8.54 31.15 31.19
N THR A 338 -9.84 31.08 31.50
CA THR A 338 -10.92 31.32 30.53
C THR A 338 -10.92 32.75 30.00
N ALA A 339 -10.57 33.73 30.85
CA ALA A 339 -10.48 35.13 30.45
C ALA A 339 -9.32 35.39 29.48
N GLU A 340 -8.16 34.76 29.71
CA GLU A 340 -7.00 34.85 28.83
C GLU A 340 -7.21 34.06 27.53
N ASN A 341 -7.79 32.87 27.62
CA ASN A 341 -8.20 32.07 26.46
C ASN A 341 -9.16 32.85 25.54
N MET A 342 -10.14 33.57 26.11
CA MET A 342 -11.08 34.39 25.36
C MET A 342 -10.45 35.70 24.85
N ALA A 343 -9.56 36.33 25.61
CA ALA A 343 -8.82 37.52 25.17
C ALA A 343 -7.90 37.24 23.98
N ASP A 344 -7.13 36.14 24.00
CA ASP A 344 -6.29 35.74 22.85
C ASP A 344 -7.15 35.37 21.63
N LEU A 345 -8.33 34.78 21.81
CA LEU A 345 -9.22 34.45 20.69
C LEU A 345 -9.66 35.73 19.96
N ILE A 346 -10.17 36.71 20.70
CA ILE A 346 -10.61 38.00 20.15
C ILE A 346 -9.43 38.74 19.53
N ASP A 347 -8.30 38.82 20.22
CA ASP A 347 -7.09 39.49 19.72
C ASP A 347 -6.57 38.83 18.43
N GLY A 348 -6.55 37.50 18.38
CA GLY A 348 -6.14 36.73 17.20
C GLY A 348 -7.05 36.95 15.99
N TYR A 349 -8.36 37.01 16.19
CA TYR A 349 -9.29 37.42 15.13
C TYR A 349 -9.08 38.88 14.69
N CYS A 350 -8.79 39.80 15.61
CA CYS A 350 -8.46 41.19 15.27
C CYS A 350 -7.17 41.28 14.43
N ARG A 351 -6.11 40.55 14.80
CA ARG A 351 -4.87 40.42 14.04
C ARG A 351 -5.13 39.84 12.63
N LEU A 352 -6.00 38.84 12.54
CA LEU A 352 -6.35 38.15 11.29
C LEU A 352 -7.15 39.03 10.32
N GLU A 353 -8.17 39.78 10.80
CA GLU A 353 -8.94 40.71 9.96
C GLU A 353 -8.11 41.94 9.54
N THR A 354 -7.33 42.52 10.45
CA THR A 354 -6.58 43.76 10.17
C THR A 354 -5.25 43.52 9.46
N THR A 355 -4.79 42.27 9.37
CA THR A 355 -3.42 41.87 9.00
C THR A 355 -2.33 42.53 9.87
N SER A 356 -2.67 43.02 11.07
CA SER A 356 -1.71 43.60 12.00
C SER A 356 -1.02 42.53 12.83
N GLU A 357 0.28 42.70 13.06
CA GLU A 357 1.03 41.88 14.00
C GLU A 357 0.85 42.31 15.46
N THR A 358 0.37 43.53 15.72
CA THR A 358 0.27 44.09 17.08
C THR A 358 -0.94 43.58 17.85
N SER A 359 -0.74 43.15 19.10
CA SER A 359 -1.85 42.88 20.02
C SER A 359 -2.59 44.15 20.46
N LEU A 360 -3.90 44.03 20.66
CA LEU A 360 -4.79 45.01 21.29
C LEU A 360 -4.95 44.80 22.81
N ILE A 361 -4.27 43.81 23.40
CA ILE A 361 -4.33 43.50 24.84
C ILE A 361 -3.45 44.47 25.63
N ILE A 362 -4.08 45.29 26.48
CA ILE A 362 -3.43 46.36 27.25
C ILE A 362 -3.04 45.84 28.65
N ASN A 363 -1.80 45.35 28.80
CA ASN A 363 -1.26 44.85 30.07
C ASN A 363 -0.86 45.98 31.02
N ALA A 364 -1.69 46.23 32.05
CA ALA A 364 -1.52 47.30 33.03
C ALA A 364 -0.22 47.25 33.88
N ASN A 365 0.52 46.14 33.87
CA ASN A 365 1.76 46.01 34.64
C ASN A 365 3.01 46.61 33.96
N ARG A 366 3.04 46.78 32.63
CA ARG A 366 4.28 47.20 31.92
C ARG A 366 4.80 48.59 32.32
N ASP A 367 3.94 49.49 32.79
CA ASP A 367 4.34 50.82 33.28
C ASP A 367 4.99 50.81 34.69
N ARG A 368 4.95 49.68 35.40
CA ARG A 368 5.45 49.59 36.78
C ARG A 368 6.95 49.32 36.84
N ASP A 369 7.47 48.42 36.01
CA ASP A 369 8.88 48.04 36.00
C ASP A 369 9.77 49.11 35.34
N ASN A 370 9.19 49.88 34.41
CA ASN A 370 9.87 50.96 33.67
C ASN A 370 10.23 52.20 34.53
N ARG A 371 10.09 52.11 35.86
CA ARG A 371 10.49 53.13 36.85
C ARG A 371 11.77 52.81 37.62
N ASN A 372 12.35 51.63 37.44
CA ASN A 372 13.53 51.16 38.19
C ASN A 372 14.85 51.18 37.39
N THR A 373 14.89 51.86 36.24
CA THR A 373 16.13 52.08 35.47
C THR A 373 16.91 53.29 36.00
N LEU A 374 18.16 53.05 36.44
CA LEU A 374 19.10 54.10 36.86
C LEU A 374 19.55 54.95 35.65
N PRO A 375 19.86 56.24 35.85
CA PRO A 375 20.27 57.13 34.76
C PRO A 375 21.69 56.79 34.24
N PRO A 376 21.93 56.87 32.92
CA PRO A 376 23.25 56.58 32.34
C PRO A 376 24.26 57.71 32.58
N ILE A 377 25.52 57.33 32.82
CA ILE A 377 26.66 58.25 32.93
C ILE A 377 27.28 58.48 31.52
N PRO A 378 27.56 59.74 31.10
CA PRO A 378 27.94 60.03 29.72
C PRO A 378 29.47 60.20 29.47
N THR A 379 29.99 59.56 28.41
CA THR A 379 31.18 59.96 27.63
C THR A 379 30.95 59.48 26.19
N ASP A 380 30.59 60.29 25.20
CA ASP A 380 31.21 61.50 24.60
C ASP A 380 32.13 61.21 23.39
N SER A 381 31.45 61.09 22.23
CA SER A 381 31.79 61.48 20.84
C SER A 381 33.12 61.11 20.13
N LYS A 382 32.97 60.96 18.78
CA LYS A 382 33.99 60.93 17.69
C LYS A 382 34.70 59.59 17.45
N ASP A 383 34.92 59.11 16.21
CA ASP A 383 34.65 59.68 14.87
C ASP A 383 34.24 58.60 13.81
N VAL A 384 34.12 59.00 12.54
CA VAL A 384 33.34 58.38 11.43
C VAL A 384 34.27 58.03 10.21
N PRO A 385 33.96 57.19 9.18
CA PRO A 385 32.99 56.07 9.00
C PRO A 385 33.58 54.71 8.46
N GLY A 386 32.87 53.61 8.74
CA GLY A 386 32.30 52.69 7.74
C GLY A 386 33.15 51.83 6.77
N LYS A 387 33.02 50.49 6.91
CA LYS A 387 32.60 49.56 5.82
C LYS A 387 32.15 48.20 6.38
N SER A 388 31.35 47.47 5.61
CA SER A 388 30.66 46.25 6.03
C SER A 388 31.45 44.96 5.80
N LYS A 389 31.26 43.99 6.72
CA LYS A 389 31.10 42.55 6.40
C LYS A 389 30.60 41.77 7.60
N GLU A 390 29.56 40.97 7.40
CA GLU A 390 29.05 40.01 8.38
C GLU A 390 30.03 38.83 8.54
N ARG A 391 30.07 38.24 9.73
CA ARG A 391 30.57 36.88 9.96
C ARG A 391 29.44 36.06 10.57
N LYS A 392 29.14 34.91 9.97
CA LYS A 392 28.39 33.83 10.62
C LYS A 392 29.37 33.01 11.46
N ASP A 393 28.95 32.61 12.65
CA ASP A 393 29.65 31.59 13.43
C ASP A 393 28.65 30.78 14.28
N ILE A 394 28.33 29.58 13.81
CA ILE A 394 27.56 28.50 14.46
C ILE A 394 28.02 27.21 13.72
N GLY A 395 28.41 26.10 14.35
CA GLY A 395 28.53 25.77 15.78
C GLY A 395 27.70 24.54 16.16
N SER A 396 28.33 23.47 16.65
CA SER A 396 27.64 22.24 17.10
C SER A 396 28.51 21.38 18.02
N ASP A 397 28.03 21.09 19.23
CA ASP A 397 28.62 20.09 20.15
C ASP A 397 27.60 19.72 21.27
N ILE A 398 26.53 18.99 20.96
CA ILE A 398 25.69 18.31 21.98
C ILE A 398 25.00 17.06 21.39
N TYR A 399 25.43 15.84 21.75
CA TYR A 399 24.70 14.99 22.71
C TYR A 399 25.53 13.79 23.18
N ALA A 400 25.21 13.26 24.36
CA ALA A 400 25.85 12.09 24.95
C ALA A 400 24.95 10.85 24.85
N GLU A 401 25.55 9.69 24.59
CA GLU A 401 24.85 8.42 24.40
C GLU A 401 24.23 7.90 25.71
N ILE A 402 23.11 7.18 25.59
CA ILE A 402 22.66 6.20 26.58
C ILE A 402 23.14 4.83 26.06
N PRO A 403 23.87 4.02 26.85
CA PRO A 403 24.53 2.83 26.32
C PRO A 403 23.54 1.68 26.11
N GLU A 404 23.33 1.30 24.84
CA GLU A 404 22.72 0.02 24.47
C GLU A 404 23.77 -1.11 24.50
N GLU A 405 23.30 -2.35 24.70
CA GLU A 405 24.17 -3.47 25.07
C GLU A 405 25.06 -3.97 23.92
N LYS A 406 26.37 -3.99 24.15
CA LYS A 406 27.36 -4.48 23.18
C LYS A 406 27.30 -6.00 23.04
N SER A 407 26.82 -6.48 21.91
CA SER A 407 27.24 -7.77 21.35
C SER A 407 28.42 -7.53 20.39
N ASP A 408 29.59 -8.11 20.70
CA ASP A 408 30.81 -7.94 19.91
C ASP A 408 31.01 -9.10 18.93
N SER A 409 31.19 -8.76 17.64
CA SER A 409 32.02 -9.56 16.72
C SER A 409 32.63 -8.64 15.65
N GLY A 410 33.67 -7.92 16.04
CA GLY A 410 34.23 -6.79 15.30
C GLY A 410 34.55 -6.98 13.82
N ARG A 411 33.96 -6.12 13.00
CA ARG A 411 34.67 -5.42 11.91
C ARG A 411 34.40 -3.93 12.07
N ASP A 412 35.46 -3.13 12.18
CA ASP A 412 35.32 -1.71 11.92
C ASP A 412 35.04 -1.51 10.43
N TYR A 413 34.04 -0.69 10.13
CA TYR A 413 33.63 -0.33 8.78
C TYR A 413 33.93 1.15 8.48
N SER A 414 34.48 1.91 9.43
CA SER A 414 34.96 3.27 9.23
C SER A 414 36.20 3.28 8.33
N LEU A 415 36.28 4.24 7.41
CA LEU A 415 37.39 4.41 6.47
C LEU A 415 37.89 5.86 6.48
N ASP A 416 39.19 6.06 6.27
CA ASP A 416 39.75 7.38 6.01
C ASP A 416 39.50 7.78 4.54
N ARG A 417 39.08 9.03 4.30
CA ARG A 417 38.92 9.59 2.95
C ARG A 417 40.22 9.56 2.13
N ASN A 418 41.38 9.68 2.78
CA ASN A 418 42.70 9.66 2.14
C ASN A 418 43.07 8.30 1.52
N ASP A 419 42.45 7.21 1.99
CA ASP A 419 42.66 5.88 1.43
C ASP A 419 41.89 5.66 0.12
N ILE A 420 40.91 6.51 -0.20
CA ILE A 420 40.08 6.40 -1.40
C ILE A 420 40.45 7.46 -2.44
N VAL A 421 40.90 6.99 -3.60
CA VAL A 421 41.01 7.82 -4.81
C VAL A 421 39.68 7.75 -5.57
N LEU A 422 38.90 8.83 -5.54
CA LEU A 422 37.67 8.97 -6.32
C LEU A 422 38.01 9.10 -7.82
N GLY A 423 37.20 8.47 -8.66
CA GLY A 423 37.33 8.44 -10.12
C GLY A 423 36.22 9.22 -10.82
N ARG A 424 35.62 8.63 -11.87
CA ARG A 424 34.53 9.25 -12.64
C ARG A 424 33.17 8.85 -12.09
N ILE A 425 32.15 9.67 -12.35
CA ILE A 425 30.75 9.31 -12.13
C ILE A 425 30.39 8.10 -12.99
N LEU A 426 29.73 7.12 -12.38
CA LEU A 426 29.12 5.94 -13.01
C LEU A 426 27.61 6.12 -13.19
N GLY A 427 26.96 6.87 -12.31
CA GLY A 427 25.53 7.17 -12.36
C GLY A 427 25.09 8.11 -11.25
N GLU A 428 23.83 8.56 -11.31
CA GLU A 428 23.22 9.44 -10.32
C GLU A 428 21.99 8.76 -9.71
N GLY A 429 21.93 8.72 -8.38
CA GLY A 429 20.82 8.19 -7.60
C GLY A 429 20.14 9.27 -6.74
N PHE A 430 19.09 8.89 -6.02
CA PHE A 430 18.22 9.83 -5.29
C PHE A 430 18.95 10.73 -4.28
N PHE A 431 20.00 10.22 -3.63
CA PHE A 431 20.79 10.95 -2.63
C PHE A 431 22.07 11.60 -3.18
N GLY A 432 22.43 11.32 -4.43
CA GLY A 432 23.66 11.81 -5.05
C GLY A 432 24.32 10.84 -6.02
N GLU A 433 25.58 11.11 -6.38
CA GLU A 433 26.31 10.37 -7.42
C GLU A 433 26.99 9.11 -6.90
N VAL A 434 27.08 8.11 -7.78
CA VAL A 434 27.94 6.93 -7.63
C VAL A 434 29.17 7.12 -8.52
N HIS A 435 30.36 7.01 -7.96
CA HIS A 435 31.64 7.10 -8.65
C HIS A 435 32.35 5.75 -8.71
N ASP A 436 33.25 5.53 -9.68
CA ASP A 436 34.32 4.53 -9.50
C ASP A 436 35.45 5.09 -8.64
N GLY A 437 36.31 4.22 -8.13
CA GLY A 437 37.44 4.62 -7.32
C GLY A 437 38.39 3.47 -6.98
N VAL A 438 39.47 3.80 -6.27
CA VAL A 438 40.45 2.84 -5.74
C VAL A 438 40.62 3.07 -4.25
N TYR A 439 40.25 2.10 -3.45
CA TYR A 439 40.55 2.02 -2.03
C TYR A 439 41.93 1.36 -1.84
N LYS A 440 42.75 1.95 -0.97
CA LYS A 440 44.00 1.39 -0.49
C LYS A 440 43.73 0.78 0.89
N SER A 441 43.87 -0.53 1.04
CA SER A 441 43.74 -1.14 2.37
C SER A 441 44.93 -0.75 3.28
N PRO A 442 44.80 -0.89 4.61
CA PRO A 442 45.94 -0.82 5.53
C PRO A 442 47.05 -1.85 5.25
N THR A 443 46.74 -2.92 4.49
CA THR A 443 47.73 -3.91 4.00
C THR A 443 48.42 -3.50 2.69
N GLY A 444 48.10 -2.32 2.13
CA GLY A 444 48.67 -1.79 0.89
C GLY A 444 48.03 -2.32 -0.41
N GLU A 445 46.99 -3.15 -0.31
CA GLU A 445 46.25 -3.68 -1.46
C GLU A 445 45.39 -2.58 -2.10
N ARG A 446 45.28 -2.58 -3.44
CA ARG A 446 44.47 -1.63 -4.20
C ARG A 446 43.20 -2.29 -4.74
N VAL A 447 42.10 -2.09 -4.04
CA VAL A 447 40.79 -2.63 -4.39
C VAL A 447 40.02 -1.59 -5.22
N ARG A 448 39.36 -1.99 -6.31
CA ARG A 448 38.45 -1.09 -7.03
C ARG A 448 37.07 -1.07 -6.36
N VAL A 449 36.56 0.14 -6.16
CA VAL A 449 35.36 0.40 -5.36
C VAL A 449 34.37 1.26 -6.11
N ALA A 450 33.09 1.10 -5.79
CA ALA A 450 32.03 2.04 -6.12
C ALA A 450 31.77 2.92 -4.90
N VAL A 451 31.69 4.23 -5.09
CA VAL A 451 31.55 5.21 -4.01
C VAL A 451 30.26 5.99 -4.20
N LYS A 452 29.24 5.70 -3.40
CA LYS A 452 27.98 6.46 -3.34
C LYS A 452 28.23 7.69 -2.46
N THR A 453 27.95 8.89 -2.98
CA THR A 453 28.27 10.17 -2.32
C THR A 453 26.98 10.94 -2.01
N CYS A 454 26.81 11.44 -0.79
CA CYS A 454 25.64 12.25 -0.43
C CYS A 454 25.82 13.69 -0.93
N LYS A 455 24.88 14.20 -1.76
CA LYS A 455 24.91 15.57 -2.29
C LYS A 455 24.31 16.62 -1.33
N ASP A 456 23.35 16.20 -0.51
CA ASP A 456 22.69 17.01 0.51
C ASP A 456 23.10 16.47 1.88
N CYS A 457 23.67 17.32 2.73
CA CYS A 457 24.19 16.95 4.05
C CYS A 457 23.32 17.49 5.20
N THR A 458 22.03 17.75 4.96
CA THR A 458 21.07 17.90 6.06
C THR A 458 20.94 16.59 6.84
N ASP A 459 20.84 16.68 8.18
CA ASP A 459 20.87 15.51 9.07
C ASP A 459 19.80 14.47 8.69
N ASP A 460 18.59 14.96 8.39
CA ASP A 460 17.44 14.19 7.91
C ASP A 460 17.78 13.37 6.64
N VAL A 461 18.63 13.87 5.74
CA VAL A 461 19.08 13.15 4.54
C VAL A 461 20.27 12.24 4.85
N LYS A 462 21.21 12.70 5.68
CA LYS A 462 22.38 11.96 6.15
C LYS A 462 21.99 10.66 6.88
N ASP A 463 21.00 10.71 7.77
CA ASP A 463 20.46 9.53 8.48
C ASP A 463 19.82 8.52 7.52
N LYS A 464 19.04 9.01 6.55
CA LYS A 464 18.40 8.15 5.53
C LYS A 464 19.44 7.48 4.65
N PHE A 465 20.49 8.20 4.27
CA PHE A 465 21.64 7.69 3.53
C PHE A 465 22.43 6.65 4.34
N MET A 466 22.79 6.97 5.58
CA MET A 466 23.48 6.06 6.50
C MET A 466 22.69 4.80 6.81
N SER A 467 21.34 4.86 6.82
CA SER A 467 20.50 3.68 7.03
C SER A 467 20.73 2.57 5.99
N GLU A 468 21.12 2.92 4.76
CA GLU A 468 21.50 1.94 3.72
C GLU A 468 22.79 1.21 4.11
N ALA A 469 23.81 1.95 4.53
CA ALA A 469 25.08 1.37 4.96
C ALA A 469 24.91 0.49 6.22
N VAL A 470 24.11 0.94 7.20
CA VAL A 470 23.82 0.18 8.42
C VAL A 470 23.15 -1.16 8.09
N LEU A 471 22.15 -1.18 7.19
CA LEU A 471 21.56 -2.43 6.71
C LEU A 471 22.60 -3.31 6.01
N MET A 472 23.47 -2.74 5.18
CA MET A 472 24.50 -3.49 4.46
C MET A 472 25.64 -4.04 5.35
N LYS A 473 25.87 -3.51 6.57
CA LYS A 473 26.92 -4.00 7.50
C LYS A 473 26.71 -5.48 7.90
N THR A 474 25.47 -5.97 7.90
CA THR A 474 25.10 -7.34 8.32
C THR A 474 24.89 -8.32 7.15
N LEU A 475 24.82 -7.86 5.91
CA LEU A 475 24.51 -8.70 4.74
C LEU A 475 25.76 -9.42 4.21
N ASN A 476 25.73 -10.76 4.20
CA ASN A 476 26.80 -11.60 3.67
C ASN A 476 26.23 -12.74 2.80
N HIS A 477 26.08 -12.48 1.50
CA HIS A 477 25.59 -13.47 0.53
C HIS A 477 26.29 -13.30 -0.83
N PRO A 478 26.68 -14.37 -1.54
CA PRO A 478 27.42 -14.29 -2.81
C PRO A 478 26.72 -13.43 -3.88
N HIS A 479 25.38 -13.43 -3.92
CA HIS A 479 24.58 -12.66 -4.87
C HIS A 479 24.04 -11.33 -4.30
N ILE A 480 24.70 -10.74 -3.31
CA ILE A 480 24.45 -9.38 -2.81
C ILE A 480 25.70 -8.49 -3.03
N VAL A 481 25.50 -7.21 -3.29
CA VAL A 481 26.57 -6.18 -3.34
C VAL A 481 27.19 -6.03 -1.96
N ARG A 482 28.51 -6.20 -1.83
CA ARG A 482 29.18 -6.17 -0.53
C ARG A 482 29.64 -4.75 -0.15
N LEU A 483 29.34 -4.34 1.09
CA LEU A 483 29.92 -3.17 1.73
C LEU A 483 31.43 -3.38 1.99
N ILE A 484 32.23 -2.37 1.71
CA ILE A 484 33.65 -2.30 2.06
C ILE A 484 33.83 -1.41 3.30
N GLY A 485 33.11 -0.28 3.36
CA GLY A 485 33.07 0.59 4.52
C GLY A 485 32.34 1.91 4.26
N VAL A 486 32.48 2.86 5.18
CA VAL A 486 31.78 4.14 5.20
C VAL A 486 32.77 5.23 5.61
N ILE A 487 32.69 6.41 4.99
CA ILE A 487 33.33 7.63 5.45
C ILE A 487 32.24 8.51 6.04
N GLU A 488 32.20 8.64 7.36
CA GLU A 488 31.13 9.30 8.12
C GLU A 488 31.34 10.83 8.24
N VAL A 489 32.55 11.31 7.88
CA VAL A 489 32.93 12.72 7.75
C VAL A 489 32.35 13.32 6.47
N ASP A 490 31.74 14.50 6.54
CA ASP A 490 31.00 15.06 5.39
C ASP A 490 31.88 15.44 4.19
N PRO A 491 31.36 15.35 2.95
CA PRO A 491 30.09 14.68 2.59
C PRO A 491 30.21 13.15 2.76
N VAL A 492 29.23 12.51 3.41
CA VAL A 492 29.27 11.06 3.70
C VAL A 492 29.40 10.22 2.43
N TRP A 493 30.30 9.23 2.46
CA TRP A 493 30.49 8.26 1.35
C TRP A 493 30.23 6.82 1.81
N ILE A 494 29.47 6.06 1.02
CA ILE A 494 29.27 4.61 1.20
C ILE A 494 30.10 3.88 0.15
N VAL A 495 30.95 2.94 0.58
CA VAL A 495 32.00 2.33 -0.23
C VAL A 495 31.70 0.85 -0.43
N MET A 496 31.55 0.44 -1.69
CA MET A 496 31.09 -0.90 -2.10
C MET A 496 32.04 -1.53 -3.12
N GLU A 497 31.94 -2.84 -3.35
CA GLU A 497 32.65 -3.50 -4.46
C GLU A 497 32.22 -2.96 -5.84
N LEU A 498 33.19 -2.72 -6.73
CA LEU A 498 32.93 -2.31 -8.12
C LEU A 498 32.79 -3.50 -9.06
N TYR A 499 31.63 -3.64 -9.71
CA TYR A 499 31.39 -4.68 -10.71
C TYR A 499 31.50 -4.14 -12.14
N THR A 500 32.36 -4.77 -12.95
CA THR A 500 32.88 -4.21 -14.20
C THR A 500 31.91 -4.21 -15.37
N HIS A 501 30.85 -5.02 -15.31
CA HIS A 501 29.83 -5.08 -16.36
C HIS A 501 28.60 -4.21 -16.04
N GLY A 502 28.64 -3.46 -14.92
CA GLY A 502 27.62 -2.47 -14.58
C GLY A 502 26.25 -3.07 -14.28
N GLU A 503 25.22 -2.33 -14.67
CA GLU A 503 23.80 -2.61 -14.45
C GLU A 503 23.28 -3.72 -15.37
N LEU A 504 22.48 -4.65 -14.82
CA LEU A 504 21.94 -5.79 -15.56
C LEU A 504 21.00 -5.35 -16.70
N GLY A 505 20.17 -4.33 -16.52
CA GLY A 505 19.27 -3.86 -17.58
C GLY A 505 20.02 -3.40 -18.83
N THR A 506 21.02 -2.53 -18.66
CA THR A 506 21.94 -2.12 -19.73
C THR A 506 22.69 -3.32 -20.33
N TYR A 507 23.28 -4.19 -19.49
CA TYR A 507 24.04 -5.36 -19.95
C TYR A 507 23.20 -6.33 -20.79
N LEU A 508 21.92 -6.56 -20.45
CA LEU A 508 20.99 -7.41 -21.22
C LEU A 508 20.78 -6.88 -22.64
N VAL A 509 20.61 -5.56 -22.79
CA VAL A 509 20.38 -4.91 -24.08
C VAL A 509 21.62 -4.98 -24.96
N GLU A 510 22.80 -4.70 -24.41
CA GLU A 510 24.07 -4.75 -25.15
C GLU A 510 24.46 -6.18 -25.57
N ASN A 511 24.27 -7.16 -24.68
CA ASN A 511 24.77 -8.52 -24.85
C ASN A 511 23.71 -9.50 -25.38
N GLN A 512 22.55 -9.00 -25.82
CA GLN A 512 21.40 -9.79 -26.33
C GLN A 512 21.72 -10.88 -27.37
N ARG A 513 22.84 -10.74 -28.12
CA ARG A 513 23.28 -11.72 -29.13
C ARG A 513 24.04 -12.92 -28.56
N TYR A 514 24.56 -12.81 -27.34
CA TYR A 514 25.35 -13.84 -26.66
C TYR A 514 24.59 -14.52 -25.52
N LEU A 515 23.55 -13.85 -25.01
CA LEU A 515 22.67 -14.37 -23.98
C LEU A 515 21.73 -15.46 -24.52
N ASN A 516 21.40 -16.42 -23.65
CA ASN A 516 20.51 -17.53 -23.94
C ASN A 516 19.65 -17.84 -22.71
N SER A 517 18.55 -18.58 -22.89
CA SER A 517 17.58 -18.84 -21.81
C SER A 517 18.22 -19.47 -20.56
N VAL A 518 19.23 -20.33 -20.68
CA VAL A 518 19.92 -20.93 -19.52
C VAL A 518 20.62 -19.85 -18.68
N THR A 519 21.33 -18.92 -19.32
CA THR A 519 22.01 -17.79 -18.66
C THR A 519 21.01 -16.83 -18.01
N LEU A 520 19.90 -16.51 -18.69
CA LEU A 520 18.85 -15.63 -18.15
C LEU A 520 18.14 -16.26 -16.93
N ILE A 521 17.94 -17.58 -16.96
CA ILE A 521 17.39 -18.33 -15.83
C ILE A 521 18.40 -18.44 -14.67
N LEU A 522 19.70 -18.55 -14.97
CA LEU A 522 20.76 -18.50 -13.96
C LEU A 522 20.76 -17.17 -13.20
N TYR A 523 20.71 -16.03 -13.90
CA TYR A 523 20.58 -14.72 -13.25
C TYR A 523 19.31 -14.64 -12.39
N SER A 524 18.17 -15.10 -12.93
CA SER A 524 16.90 -15.15 -12.21
C SER A 524 16.99 -15.96 -10.90
N LEU A 525 17.67 -17.12 -10.94
CA LEU A 525 17.91 -17.97 -9.77
C LEU A 525 18.87 -17.32 -8.76
N GLN A 526 19.89 -16.60 -9.22
CA GLN A 526 20.85 -15.91 -8.34
C GLN A 526 20.20 -14.75 -7.58
N ILE A 527 19.37 -13.94 -8.26
CA ILE A 527 18.53 -12.91 -7.63
C ILE A 527 17.57 -13.57 -6.62
N CYS A 528 16.92 -14.68 -6.99
CA CYS A 528 16.00 -15.39 -6.09
C CYS A 528 16.69 -15.91 -4.82
N LYS A 529 17.95 -16.36 -4.90
CA LYS A 529 18.73 -16.78 -3.74
C LYS A 529 19.07 -15.61 -2.81
N ALA A 530 19.42 -14.45 -3.37
CA ALA A 530 19.63 -13.23 -2.58
C ALA A 530 18.36 -12.85 -1.82
N LEU A 531 17.20 -12.90 -2.49
CA LEU A 531 15.90 -12.58 -1.88
C LEU A 531 15.44 -13.63 -0.86
N ALA A 532 15.77 -14.91 -1.02
CA ALA A 532 15.52 -15.93 0.00
C ALA A 532 16.38 -15.72 1.26
N TYR A 533 17.60 -15.19 1.10
CA TYR A 533 18.43 -14.76 2.23
C TYR A 533 17.86 -13.50 2.91
N LEU A 534 17.24 -12.56 2.17
CA LEU A 534 16.52 -11.43 2.79
C LEU A 534 15.24 -11.87 3.51
N GLU A 535 14.49 -12.81 2.93
CA GLU A 535 13.31 -13.47 3.53
C GLU A 535 13.66 -14.08 4.90
N GLY A 536 14.80 -14.80 5.00
CA GLY A 536 15.29 -15.36 6.27
C GLY A 536 15.84 -14.34 7.28
N LEU A 537 15.99 -13.07 6.89
CA LEU A 537 16.37 -11.96 7.78
C LEU A 537 15.19 -11.01 8.07
N ASN A 538 13.96 -11.38 7.71
CA ASN A 538 12.77 -10.53 7.77
C ASN A 538 12.94 -9.15 7.09
N MET A 539 13.81 -9.03 6.07
CA MET A 539 14.06 -7.77 5.37
C MET A 539 13.33 -7.70 4.02
N VAL A 540 12.65 -6.58 3.77
CA VAL A 540 12.01 -6.26 2.49
C VAL A 540 12.87 -5.28 1.72
N HIS A 541 13.17 -5.59 0.46
CA HIS A 541 13.99 -4.79 -0.44
C HIS A 541 13.23 -3.59 -1.03
N ARG A 542 11.94 -3.77 -1.35
CA ARG A 542 10.98 -2.74 -1.80
C ARG A 542 11.21 -2.07 -3.16
N ASP A 543 12.30 -2.37 -3.86
CA ASP A 543 12.54 -1.96 -5.26
C ASP A 543 13.34 -3.02 -6.04
N ILE A 544 12.71 -4.17 -6.33
CA ILE A 544 13.36 -5.28 -7.06
C ILE A 544 13.10 -5.09 -8.56
N ALA A 545 14.16 -4.71 -9.29
CA ALA A 545 14.14 -4.48 -10.74
C ALA A 545 15.56 -4.66 -11.32
N VAL A 546 15.70 -4.88 -12.63
CA VAL A 546 17.03 -5.10 -13.25
C VAL A 546 18.01 -3.93 -13.12
N ARG A 547 17.51 -2.71 -12.90
CA ARG A 547 18.32 -1.51 -12.57
C ARG A 547 19.11 -1.64 -11.26
N ASN A 548 18.61 -2.44 -10.32
CA ASN A 548 19.17 -2.58 -8.97
C ASN A 548 19.95 -3.91 -8.84
N VAL A 549 20.30 -4.51 -9.98
CA VAL A 549 21.10 -5.74 -10.09
C VAL A 549 22.35 -5.45 -10.90
N LEU A 550 23.51 -5.79 -10.35
CA LEU A 550 24.82 -5.56 -10.96
C LEU A 550 25.43 -6.88 -11.47
N VAL A 551 26.13 -6.80 -12.60
CA VAL A 551 26.76 -7.95 -13.26
C VAL A 551 28.22 -8.06 -12.82
N ALA A 552 28.50 -9.03 -11.95
CA ALA A 552 29.84 -9.29 -11.43
C ALA A 552 30.71 -10.09 -12.42
N SER A 553 30.10 -11.00 -13.20
CA SER A 553 30.71 -11.67 -14.36
C SER A 553 29.62 -12.21 -15.29
N GLN A 554 30.02 -12.77 -16.44
CA GLN A 554 29.09 -13.38 -17.41
C GLN A 554 28.21 -14.50 -16.85
N GLU A 555 28.58 -15.11 -15.70
CA GLU A 555 27.79 -16.15 -15.02
C GLU A 555 27.36 -15.73 -13.59
N CYS A 556 27.55 -14.46 -13.19
CA CYS A 556 27.25 -14.01 -11.82
C CYS A 556 26.65 -12.60 -11.76
N VAL A 557 25.46 -12.49 -11.18
CA VAL A 557 24.80 -11.23 -10.81
C VAL A 557 24.66 -11.07 -9.30
N LYS A 558 24.50 -9.82 -8.85
CA LYS A 558 24.34 -9.41 -7.45
C LYS A 558 23.26 -8.34 -7.29
N LEU A 559 22.44 -8.48 -6.25
CA LEU A 559 21.39 -7.53 -5.87
C LEU A 559 21.95 -6.38 -5.00
N GLY A 560 21.50 -5.15 -5.23
CA GLY A 560 21.96 -3.94 -4.54
C GLY A 560 20.94 -2.79 -4.52
N ASP A 561 21.40 -1.59 -4.13
CA ASP A 561 20.59 -0.40 -3.79
C ASP A 561 19.57 -0.65 -2.67
N PHE A 562 20.09 -0.74 -1.44
CA PHE A 562 19.28 -0.98 -0.24
C PHE A 562 18.65 0.29 0.34
N GLY A 563 18.72 1.42 -0.37
CA GLY A 563 18.24 2.74 0.10
C GLY A 563 16.73 2.83 0.38
N LEU A 564 15.94 1.86 -0.08
CA LEU A 564 14.52 1.70 0.28
C LEU A 564 14.24 0.48 1.16
N SER A 565 15.23 -0.35 1.47
CA SER A 565 15.05 -1.59 2.22
C SER A 565 14.83 -1.35 3.71
N ARG A 566 14.06 -2.23 4.38
CA ARG A 566 13.78 -2.18 5.82
C ARG A 566 13.49 -3.58 6.38
N TYR A 567 13.85 -3.83 7.64
CA TYR A 567 13.37 -4.98 8.41
C TYR A 567 11.86 -4.86 8.71
N ILE A 568 11.23 -6.01 8.95
CA ILE A 568 9.87 -6.15 9.51
C ILE A 568 9.98 -6.57 10.97
N GLU A 569 9.27 -5.85 11.85
CA GLU A 569 8.90 -6.30 13.20
C GLU A 569 7.61 -7.13 13.11
N GLU A 570 7.47 -8.18 13.93
CA GLU A 570 6.67 -9.38 13.60
C GLU A 570 5.15 -9.19 13.34
N GLU A 571 4.56 -8.03 13.65
CA GLU A 571 3.14 -7.72 13.33
C GLU A 571 2.91 -6.46 12.45
N GLU A 572 3.94 -5.67 12.09
CA GLU A 572 3.76 -4.43 11.32
C GLU A 572 4.21 -4.50 9.84
N TYR A 573 3.56 -3.68 9.01
CA TYR A 573 3.88 -3.51 7.59
C TYR A 573 4.13 -2.04 7.27
N TYR A 574 5.25 -1.76 6.62
CA TYR A 574 5.67 -0.40 6.34
C TYR A 574 4.72 0.34 5.39
N LYS A 575 4.39 1.61 5.72
CA LYS A 575 3.64 2.56 4.89
C LYS A 575 4.57 3.69 4.42
N ALA A 576 4.81 3.78 3.12
CA ALA A 576 5.75 4.73 2.53
C ALA A 576 5.22 6.17 2.40
N SER A 577 6.14 7.15 2.47
CA SER A 577 5.88 8.55 2.12
C SER A 577 5.68 8.77 0.61
N VAL A 578 5.25 9.99 0.22
CA VAL A 578 4.70 10.30 -1.11
C VAL A 578 5.80 10.60 -2.16
N SER A 579 6.82 9.75 -2.25
CA SER A 579 7.93 9.88 -3.22
C SER A 579 7.57 9.32 -4.61
N ARG A 580 8.49 9.45 -5.58
CA ARG A 580 8.35 8.91 -6.95
C ARG A 580 8.49 7.37 -6.94
N LEU A 581 7.38 6.69 -6.66
CA LEU A 581 7.33 5.23 -6.52
C LEU A 581 7.35 4.46 -7.88
N PRO A 582 7.95 3.25 -7.94
CA PRO A 582 8.11 2.45 -9.16
C PRO A 582 6.84 1.67 -9.54
N ILE A 583 5.73 2.39 -9.80
CA ILE A 583 4.37 1.81 -9.96
C ILE A 583 4.28 0.60 -10.90
N LYS A 584 5.05 0.57 -12.00
CA LYS A 584 5.04 -0.54 -12.99
C LYS A 584 5.64 -1.86 -12.48
N TRP A 585 6.41 -1.84 -11.39
CA TRP A 585 6.98 -3.02 -10.73
C TRP A 585 6.19 -3.44 -9.49
N MET A 586 5.55 -2.49 -8.81
CA MET A 586 4.91 -2.69 -7.50
C MET A 586 3.71 -3.65 -7.53
N ALA A 587 3.50 -4.32 -6.40
CA ALA A 587 2.33 -5.16 -6.17
C ALA A 587 1.04 -4.31 -5.97
N PRO A 588 -0.16 -4.84 -6.29
CA PRO A 588 -1.41 -4.08 -6.18
C PRO A 588 -1.68 -3.52 -4.78
N GLU A 589 -1.33 -4.25 -3.73
CA GLU A 589 -1.48 -3.81 -2.33
C GLU A 589 -0.48 -2.70 -1.96
N SER A 590 0.71 -2.69 -2.56
CA SER A 590 1.70 -1.63 -2.40
C SER A 590 1.29 -0.35 -3.13
N ILE A 591 0.59 -0.48 -4.26
CA ILE A 591 0.02 0.67 -4.98
C ILE A 591 -1.17 1.25 -4.19
N ASN A 592 -2.20 0.43 -3.93
CA ASN A 592 -3.46 0.85 -3.30
C ASN A 592 -3.28 1.30 -1.84
N PHE A 593 -2.50 0.57 -1.03
CA PHE A 593 -2.46 0.72 0.43
C PHE A 593 -1.08 1.11 1.00
N ARG A 594 -0.10 1.36 0.11
CA ARG A 594 1.31 1.65 0.46
C ARG A 594 2.02 0.59 1.28
N ARG A 595 1.48 -0.64 1.31
CA ARG A 595 2.00 -1.78 2.07
C ARG A 595 3.17 -2.45 1.37
N PHE A 596 4.24 -2.71 2.12
CA PHE A 596 5.39 -3.50 1.68
C PHE A 596 5.60 -4.70 2.61
N THR A 597 5.77 -5.89 2.02
CA THR A 597 6.04 -7.17 2.67
C THR A 597 6.86 -8.09 1.74
N THR A 598 7.37 -9.21 2.24
CA THR A 598 8.00 -10.27 1.44
C THR A 598 7.12 -10.72 0.26
N ALA A 599 5.80 -10.82 0.45
CA ALA A 599 4.86 -11.17 -0.63
C ALA A 599 4.73 -10.08 -1.71
N SER A 600 4.95 -8.80 -1.38
CA SER A 600 5.05 -7.72 -2.37
C SER A 600 6.38 -7.76 -3.13
N ASP A 601 7.46 -8.14 -2.45
CA ASP A 601 8.77 -8.35 -3.08
C ASP A 601 8.76 -9.56 -4.02
N VAL A 602 8.03 -10.64 -3.69
CA VAL A 602 7.81 -11.79 -4.60
C VAL A 602 7.17 -11.35 -5.92
N TRP A 603 6.22 -10.41 -5.87
CA TRP A 603 5.62 -9.83 -7.08
C TRP A 603 6.64 -9.02 -7.87
N MET A 604 7.41 -8.14 -7.22
CA MET A 604 8.45 -7.34 -7.88
C MET A 604 9.54 -8.21 -8.49
N PHE A 605 9.95 -9.29 -7.81
CA PHE A 605 10.83 -10.32 -8.33
C PHE A 605 10.25 -10.99 -9.59
N GLY A 606 8.96 -11.33 -9.60
CA GLY A 606 8.28 -11.82 -10.79
C GLY A 606 8.40 -10.86 -11.97
N VAL A 607 8.24 -9.55 -11.74
CA VAL A 607 8.45 -8.50 -12.75
C VAL A 607 9.92 -8.44 -13.18
N CYS A 608 10.87 -8.46 -12.26
CA CYS A 608 12.32 -8.45 -12.54
C CYS A 608 12.75 -9.67 -13.39
N VAL A 609 12.23 -10.87 -13.12
CA VAL A 609 12.48 -12.04 -13.98
C VAL A 609 11.84 -11.86 -15.36
N TRP A 610 10.68 -11.21 -15.46
CA TRP A 610 10.11 -10.85 -16.76
C TRP A 610 11.01 -9.87 -17.53
N GLU A 611 11.59 -8.86 -16.88
CA GLU A 611 12.59 -7.95 -17.48
C GLU A 611 13.85 -8.71 -17.96
N VAL A 612 14.36 -9.65 -17.17
CA VAL A 612 15.49 -10.51 -17.55
C VAL A 612 15.16 -11.35 -18.78
N MET A 613 14.00 -12.01 -18.80
CA MET A 613 13.58 -12.87 -19.91
C MET A 613 13.09 -12.09 -21.16
N SER A 614 12.83 -10.78 -21.03
CA SER A 614 12.50 -9.86 -22.13
C SER A 614 13.70 -9.01 -22.60
N LEU A 615 14.90 -9.28 -22.07
CA LEU A 615 16.16 -8.59 -22.39
C LEU A 615 16.14 -7.08 -22.08
N GLY A 616 15.61 -6.70 -20.92
CA GLY A 616 15.59 -5.33 -20.43
C GLY A 616 14.41 -4.47 -20.92
N GLN A 617 13.34 -5.09 -21.44
CA GLN A 617 12.13 -4.35 -21.80
C GLN A 617 11.42 -3.82 -20.54
N GLN A 618 10.97 -2.56 -20.56
CA GLN A 618 10.20 -2.00 -19.45
C GLN A 618 8.85 -2.72 -19.27
N PRO A 619 8.47 -3.14 -18.04
CA PRO A 619 7.17 -3.74 -17.78
C PRO A 619 6.05 -2.72 -18.05
N PHE A 620 4.96 -3.17 -18.67
CA PHE A 620 3.83 -2.31 -19.05
C PHE A 620 4.25 -1.03 -19.81
N PHE A 621 5.20 -1.13 -20.75
CA PHE A 621 5.66 0.03 -21.54
C PHE A 621 4.53 0.75 -22.31
N TRP A 622 3.43 0.06 -22.60
CA TRP A 622 2.24 0.58 -23.28
C TRP A 622 1.22 1.27 -22.36
N LEU A 623 1.48 1.36 -21.05
CA LEU A 623 0.61 2.01 -20.06
C LEU A 623 1.30 3.19 -19.36
N GLU A 624 0.50 4.19 -18.98
CA GLU A 624 0.90 5.20 -18.00
C GLU A 624 0.79 4.65 -16.57
N ASN A 625 1.58 5.18 -15.63
CA ASN A 625 1.60 4.69 -14.23
C ASN A 625 0.20 4.65 -13.58
N GLY A 626 -0.63 5.68 -13.78
CA GLY A 626 -1.99 5.73 -13.23
C GLY A 626 -2.97 4.71 -13.85
N GLN A 627 -2.63 4.11 -14.99
CA GLN A 627 -3.44 3.11 -15.67
C GLN A 627 -3.11 1.68 -15.23
N VAL A 628 -1.91 1.45 -14.67
CA VAL A 628 -1.40 0.11 -14.31
C VAL A 628 -2.33 -0.60 -13.33
N ILE A 629 -2.74 0.07 -12.24
CA ILE A 629 -3.56 -0.56 -11.20
C ILE A 629 -4.89 -1.09 -11.74
N ASN A 630 -5.58 -0.33 -12.58
CA ASN A 630 -6.86 -0.74 -13.18
C ASN A 630 -6.71 -1.98 -14.06
N HIS A 631 -5.60 -2.10 -14.80
CA HIS A 631 -5.29 -3.28 -15.62
C HIS A 631 -4.92 -4.50 -14.75
N LEU A 632 -4.08 -4.32 -13.73
CA LEU A 632 -3.76 -5.39 -12.77
C LEU A 632 -5.01 -5.88 -12.04
N GLU A 633 -5.94 -4.96 -11.74
CA GLU A 633 -7.19 -5.25 -11.06
C GLU A 633 -8.25 -5.93 -11.92
N SER A 634 -8.23 -5.73 -13.24
CA SER A 634 -9.06 -6.48 -14.20
C SER A 634 -8.47 -7.84 -14.60
N GLY A 635 -7.29 -8.19 -14.07
CA GLY A 635 -6.63 -9.48 -14.29
C GLY A 635 -5.54 -9.48 -15.36
N VAL A 636 -5.26 -8.35 -16.02
CA VAL A 636 -4.17 -8.23 -16.99
C VAL A 636 -2.81 -8.45 -16.31
N ARG A 637 -1.90 -9.15 -17.00
CA ARG A 637 -0.52 -9.45 -16.56
C ARG A 637 0.45 -9.25 -17.73
N LEU A 638 1.75 -9.25 -17.43
CA LEU A 638 2.80 -9.13 -18.44
C LEU A 638 2.82 -10.38 -19.35
N PRO A 639 2.85 -10.24 -20.69
CA PRO A 639 2.75 -11.36 -21.62
C PRO A 639 4.06 -12.18 -21.66
N LYS A 640 3.98 -13.47 -22.02
CA LYS A 640 5.17 -14.35 -22.04
C LYS A 640 6.26 -13.84 -23.01
N PRO A 641 7.50 -13.54 -22.55
CA PRO A 641 8.61 -13.22 -23.44
C PRO A 641 8.97 -14.38 -24.38
N SER A 642 9.61 -14.07 -25.52
CA SER A 642 10.00 -15.06 -26.54
C SER A 642 10.92 -16.14 -25.97
N LEU A 643 12.01 -15.74 -25.30
CA LEU A 643 13.03 -16.61 -24.70
C LEU A 643 12.57 -17.34 -23.43
N CYS A 644 11.38 -17.04 -22.90
CA CYS A 644 10.87 -17.58 -21.64
C CYS A 644 10.24 -18.98 -21.83
N PRO A 645 10.74 -20.05 -21.17
CA PRO A 645 10.11 -21.36 -21.20
C PRO A 645 8.69 -21.34 -20.59
N PRO A 646 7.75 -22.18 -21.07
CA PRO A 646 6.40 -22.24 -20.51
C PRO A 646 6.36 -22.58 -19.01
N THR A 647 7.30 -23.42 -18.56
CA THR A 647 7.46 -23.81 -17.14
C THR A 647 7.83 -22.61 -16.26
N LEU A 648 8.75 -21.76 -16.71
CA LEU A 648 9.11 -20.52 -16.02
C LEU A 648 7.96 -19.52 -16.01
N TYR A 649 7.28 -19.32 -17.15
CA TYR A 649 6.18 -18.37 -17.22
C TYR A 649 4.99 -18.77 -16.33
N ASN A 650 4.69 -20.06 -16.23
CA ASN A 650 3.70 -20.58 -15.27
C ASN A 650 4.09 -20.20 -13.82
N LEU A 651 5.38 -20.33 -13.46
CA LEU A 651 5.88 -19.88 -12.15
C LEU A 651 5.69 -18.36 -11.94
N LEU A 652 5.96 -17.54 -12.96
CA LEU A 652 5.72 -16.08 -12.90
C LEU A 652 4.25 -15.75 -12.68
N THR A 653 3.32 -16.45 -13.34
CA THR A 653 1.88 -16.20 -13.13
C THR A 653 1.42 -16.48 -11.69
N HIS A 654 2.10 -17.35 -10.94
CA HIS A 654 1.87 -17.53 -9.50
C HIS A 654 2.44 -16.37 -8.66
N THR A 655 3.62 -15.83 -9.01
CA THR A 655 4.17 -14.64 -8.33
C THR A 655 3.29 -13.39 -8.51
N TRP A 656 2.54 -13.31 -9.61
CA TRP A 656 1.58 -12.23 -9.87
C TRP A 656 0.13 -12.54 -9.47
N SER A 657 -0.10 -13.48 -8.55
CA SER A 657 -1.43 -13.64 -7.97
C SER A 657 -1.87 -12.35 -7.28
N TYR A 658 -3.14 -11.98 -7.41
CA TYR A 658 -3.65 -10.72 -6.83
C TYR A 658 -3.62 -10.78 -5.30
N ASP A 659 -4.03 -11.91 -4.71
CA ASP A 659 -3.97 -12.15 -3.26
C ASP A 659 -2.52 -12.44 -2.82
N PRO A 660 -1.91 -11.60 -1.96
CA PRO A 660 -0.53 -11.80 -1.49
C PRO A 660 -0.30 -13.15 -0.82
N HIS A 661 -1.28 -13.69 -0.11
CA HIS A 661 -1.14 -14.96 0.65
C HIS A 661 -1.11 -16.19 -0.26
N THR A 662 -1.44 -16.04 -1.55
CA THR A 662 -1.40 -17.13 -2.54
C THR A 662 -0.12 -17.14 -3.39
N ARG A 663 0.78 -16.17 -3.19
CA ARG A 663 2.08 -16.10 -3.87
C ARG A 663 3.07 -17.06 -3.18
N PRO A 664 3.96 -17.75 -3.93
CA PRO A 664 4.97 -18.63 -3.33
C PRO A 664 6.05 -17.84 -2.57
N THR A 665 6.63 -18.42 -1.52
CA THR A 665 7.79 -17.82 -0.81
C THR A 665 9.06 -17.86 -1.66
N PHE A 666 10.06 -17.03 -1.35
CA PHE A 666 11.35 -17.07 -2.05
C PHE A 666 12.05 -18.42 -1.90
N THR A 667 11.95 -19.04 -0.72
CA THR A 667 12.42 -20.40 -0.47
C THR A 667 11.80 -21.41 -1.45
N GLN A 668 10.48 -21.34 -1.72
CA GLN A 668 9.82 -22.19 -2.71
C GLN A 668 10.23 -21.86 -4.16
N LEU A 669 10.49 -20.59 -4.45
CA LEU A 669 10.93 -20.13 -5.78
C LEU A 669 12.34 -20.61 -6.10
N VAL A 670 13.28 -20.58 -5.15
CA VAL A 670 14.66 -21.06 -5.34
C VAL A 670 14.68 -22.54 -5.77
N CYS A 671 13.88 -23.40 -5.16
CA CYS A 671 13.77 -24.81 -5.53
C CYS A 671 13.26 -24.96 -6.98
N LYS A 672 12.10 -24.37 -7.30
CA LYS A 672 11.47 -24.47 -8.63
C LYS A 672 12.35 -23.89 -9.74
N LEU A 673 13.04 -22.78 -9.48
CA LEU A 673 13.99 -22.18 -10.43
C LEU A 673 15.26 -23.02 -10.61
N SER A 674 15.73 -23.71 -9.56
CA SER A 674 16.87 -24.63 -9.66
C SER A 674 16.55 -25.85 -10.54
N ASP A 675 15.32 -26.36 -10.46
CA ASP A 675 14.85 -27.44 -11.33
C ASP A 675 14.70 -26.98 -12.79
N ILE A 676 14.05 -25.83 -13.02
CA ILE A 676 13.90 -25.25 -14.37
C ILE A 676 15.27 -24.97 -15.01
N HIS A 677 16.22 -24.40 -14.26
CA HIS A 677 17.58 -24.15 -14.72
C HIS A 677 18.30 -25.44 -15.14
N ARG A 678 18.17 -26.51 -14.36
CA ARG A 678 18.75 -27.83 -14.68
C ARG A 678 18.16 -28.38 -15.98
N MET A 679 16.83 -28.39 -16.09
CA MET A 679 16.11 -28.88 -17.28
C MET A 679 16.49 -28.13 -18.57
N GLU A 680 16.61 -26.80 -18.53
CA GLU A 680 17.02 -26.01 -19.70
C GLU A 680 18.51 -26.18 -20.03
N LYS A 681 19.37 -26.34 -19.02
CA LYS A 681 20.80 -26.62 -19.21
C LYS A 681 21.03 -27.97 -19.90
N ASP A 682 20.29 -29.01 -19.51
CA ASP A 682 20.36 -30.33 -20.10
C ASP A 682 19.83 -30.33 -21.55
N GLN A 683 18.71 -29.65 -21.81
CA GLN A 683 18.19 -29.45 -23.17
C GLN A 683 19.19 -28.72 -24.08
N GLU A 684 19.79 -27.61 -23.61
CA GLU A 684 20.76 -26.86 -24.42
C GLU A 684 22.06 -27.65 -24.65
N GLY A 685 22.48 -28.47 -23.68
CA GLY A 685 23.54 -29.44 -23.85
C GLY A 685 23.24 -30.46 -24.97
N GLN A 686 22.01 -30.96 -25.04
CA GLN A 686 21.56 -31.87 -26.10
C GLN A 686 21.50 -31.17 -27.48
N ARG A 687 20.89 -29.98 -27.58
CA ARG A 687 20.86 -29.19 -28.83
C ARG A 687 22.27 -28.90 -29.37
N LYS A 688 23.25 -28.65 -28.50
CA LYS A 688 24.66 -28.46 -28.89
C LYS A 688 25.30 -29.75 -29.44
N ARG A 689 25.00 -30.91 -28.87
CA ARG A 689 25.46 -32.22 -29.38
C ARG A 689 24.87 -32.54 -30.75
N GLU A 690 23.57 -32.30 -30.95
CA GLU A 690 22.88 -32.53 -32.22
C GLU A 690 23.41 -31.63 -33.34
N ARG A 691 23.66 -30.34 -33.03
CA ARG A 691 24.33 -29.42 -33.95
C ARG A 691 25.74 -29.88 -34.32
N ALA A 692 26.54 -30.33 -33.35
CA ALA A 692 27.89 -30.85 -33.60
C ALA A 692 27.87 -32.11 -34.49
N GLN A 693 27.00 -33.07 -34.19
CA GLN A 693 26.84 -34.30 -34.98
C GLN A 693 26.39 -34.00 -36.42
N SER A 694 25.49 -33.02 -36.60
CA SER A 694 25.05 -32.55 -37.92
C SER A 694 26.20 -32.01 -38.76
N VAL A 695 27.11 -31.22 -38.16
CA VAL A 695 28.30 -30.67 -38.85
C VAL A 695 29.29 -31.78 -39.25
N THR A 696 29.45 -32.82 -38.42
CA THR A 696 30.29 -33.99 -38.78
C THR A 696 29.72 -34.76 -39.97
N GLN A 697 28.39 -34.91 -40.04
CA GLN A 697 27.74 -35.69 -41.10
C GLN A 697 27.89 -35.08 -42.51
N TYR A 698 28.01 -33.75 -42.63
CA TYR A 698 28.26 -33.10 -43.92
C TYR A 698 29.70 -33.26 -44.43
N ASN A 699 30.69 -33.47 -43.55
CA ASN A 699 32.09 -33.66 -43.95
C ASN A 699 32.40 -35.08 -44.48
N LEU A 700 31.53 -36.06 -44.23
CA LEU A 700 31.70 -37.46 -44.67
C LEU A 700 31.18 -37.76 -46.09
N LYS A 701 30.99 -36.73 -46.93
CA LYS A 701 30.55 -36.86 -48.34
C LYS A 701 31.59 -36.42 -49.38
N SER A 702 32.88 -36.56 -49.06
CA SER A 702 33.98 -36.37 -50.03
C SER A 702 34.93 -37.57 -50.05
N THR A 703 35.25 -38.01 -51.28
CA THR A 703 36.39 -38.87 -51.68
C THR A 703 36.51 -40.32 -51.16
N GLU A 704 36.43 -41.24 -52.14
CA GLU A 704 36.94 -42.63 -52.25
C GLU A 704 36.38 -43.79 -51.36
N PRO A 705 36.14 -44.98 -51.96
CA PRO A 705 35.79 -46.21 -51.26
C PRO A 705 37.02 -47.09 -50.92
N PRO A 706 37.05 -47.79 -49.77
CA PRO A 706 38.15 -48.68 -49.40
C PRO A 706 38.14 -50.03 -50.17
N PRO A 707 39.30 -50.69 -50.36
CA PRO A 707 39.43 -51.92 -51.13
C PRO A 707 38.95 -53.19 -50.39
N LYS A 708 38.61 -54.23 -51.16
CA LYS A 708 38.10 -55.52 -50.67
C LYS A 708 39.20 -56.39 -50.01
N PRO A 709 38.95 -57.00 -48.84
CA PRO A 709 39.71 -58.15 -48.34
C PRO A 709 39.45 -59.41 -49.19
N ALA A 710 40.44 -60.30 -49.27
CA ALA A 710 40.38 -61.54 -50.05
C ALA A 710 40.02 -62.78 -49.20
N ARG A 711 39.50 -63.84 -49.85
CA ARG A 711 39.23 -65.15 -49.24
C ARG A 711 40.51 -65.89 -48.83
N LYS A 712 40.40 -66.73 -47.78
CA LYS A 712 41.06 -68.04 -47.72
C LYS A 712 40.04 -69.13 -47.35
N HIS A 713 40.27 -70.36 -47.80
CA HIS A 713 39.42 -71.53 -47.62
C HIS A 713 40.12 -72.62 -46.80
N SER A 714 39.38 -73.30 -45.91
CA SER A 714 39.48 -74.74 -45.60
C SER A 714 38.34 -75.10 -44.61
N PHE A 715 37.36 -75.93 -44.95
CA PHE A 715 37.38 -77.41 -45.00
C PHE A 715 37.57 -78.04 -43.59
N GLN A 716 36.78 -79.05 -43.15
CA GLN A 716 35.78 -79.86 -43.86
C GLN A 716 34.69 -80.46 -42.91
N SER A 717 33.47 -80.60 -43.45
CA SER A 717 32.33 -81.52 -43.23
C SER A 717 32.35 -82.55 -42.07
N HIS A 718 31.22 -83.04 -41.53
CA HIS A 718 30.04 -83.64 -42.20
C HIS A 718 28.81 -83.70 -41.25
N THR A 719 27.57 -84.06 -41.61
CA THR A 719 26.72 -83.96 -42.83
C THR A 719 25.36 -84.63 -42.50
N LEU A 720 24.21 -83.98 -42.73
CA LEU A 720 22.91 -84.57 -43.19
C LEU A 720 21.81 -83.48 -43.32
N GLY A 721 20.78 -83.74 -44.14
CA GLY A 721 19.61 -82.88 -44.47
C GLY A 721 18.67 -83.64 -45.43
N PRO A 722 17.63 -83.05 -46.09
CA PRO A 722 17.13 -81.66 -46.12
C PRO A 722 15.77 -81.51 -45.34
N SER A 723 14.97 -80.41 -45.32
CA SER A 723 14.68 -79.41 -46.38
C SER A 723 13.96 -78.11 -45.92
N MET A 724 14.19 -77.03 -46.69
CA MET A 724 13.35 -75.84 -46.99
C MET A 724 12.92 -74.78 -45.92
N ARG A 725 13.38 -73.53 -46.17
CA ARG A 725 12.68 -72.21 -46.13
C ARG A 725 12.07 -71.75 -44.78
N ILE A 726 12.59 -70.70 -44.11
CA ILE A 726 12.68 -69.27 -44.52
C ILE A 726 13.69 -68.53 -43.62
N GLN A 727 14.17 -67.34 -44.01
CA GLN A 727 14.95 -66.43 -43.16
C GLN A 727 14.09 -65.24 -42.72
N ASP A 728 14.25 -64.82 -41.46
CA ASP A 728 13.94 -63.47 -41.01
C ASP A 728 14.98 -63.02 -39.97
N THR A 729 15.28 -61.72 -39.91
CA THR A 729 16.34 -61.17 -39.05
C THR A 729 15.83 -60.01 -38.20
N CYS A 730 15.85 -60.17 -36.87
CA CYS A 730 15.66 -59.09 -35.92
C CYS A 730 16.64 -59.24 -34.75
N GLY A 731 17.31 -58.15 -34.36
CA GLY A 731 18.39 -58.19 -33.38
C GLY A 731 19.01 -56.81 -33.08
N ALA A 732 18.17 -55.79 -32.84
CA ALA A 732 18.63 -54.40 -32.66
C ALA A 732 17.70 -53.57 -31.76
N VAL A 733 17.35 -54.06 -30.56
CA VAL A 733 16.47 -53.33 -29.61
C VAL A 733 17.03 -53.26 -28.18
N ASP A 734 17.73 -54.30 -27.72
CA ASP A 734 17.98 -54.52 -26.28
C ASP A 734 19.06 -53.61 -25.63
N ALA A 735 19.81 -52.86 -26.44
CA ALA A 735 20.92 -52.02 -25.96
C ALA A 735 20.50 -50.72 -25.23
N ARG A 736 19.22 -50.32 -25.30
CA ARG A 736 18.73 -49.07 -24.68
C ARG A 736 18.17 -49.27 -23.27
N CYS A 737 17.50 -50.41 -23.03
CA CYS A 737 16.78 -50.69 -21.79
C CYS A 737 17.70 -50.96 -20.58
N THR A 738 18.95 -51.36 -20.85
CA THR A 738 19.98 -51.65 -19.82
C THR A 738 20.62 -50.38 -19.25
N TRP A 739 20.96 -49.40 -20.11
CA TRP A 739 21.64 -48.16 -19.69
C TRP A 739 20.77 -47.27 -18.78
N GLU A 740 19.47 -47.19 -19.07
CA GLU A 740 18.50 -46.43 -18.27
C GLU A 740 18.35 -47.06 -16.86
N ARG A 741 18.38 -48.40 -16.77
CA ARG A 741 18.30 -49.15 -15.50
C ARG A 741 19.54 -48.95 -14.63
N GLU A 742 20.74 -49.11 -15.19
CA GLU A 742 22.00 -48.83 -14.47
C GLU A 742 22.10 -47.38 -13.97
N THR A 743 21.64 -46.42 -14.77
CA THR A 743 21.73 -45.00 -14.42
C THR A 743 20.77 -44.63 -13.28
N MET A 744 19.59 -45.25 -13.24
CA MET A 744 18.66 -45.13 -12.12
C MET A 744 19.22 -45.74 -10.83
N GLU A 745 19.81 -46.93 -10.89
CA GLU A 745 20.43 -47.58 -9.73
C GLU A 745 21.61 -46.77 -9.16
N LYS A 746 22.49 -46.24 -10.02
CA LYS A 746 23.59 -45.35 -9.62
C LYS A 746 23.09 -44.06 -8.96
N THR A 747 21.95 -43.54 -9.41
CA THR A 747 21.31 -42.34 -8.81
C THR A 747 20.70 -42.64 -7.44
N LEU A 748 19.96 -43.75 -7.31
CA LEU A 748 19.40 -44.22 -6.04
C LEU A 748 20.48 -44.55 -5.00
N HIS A 749 21.61 -45.13 -5.44
CA HIS A 749 22.74 -45.42 -4.56
C HIS A 749 23.38 -44.12 -4.03
N ARG A 750 23.54 -43.09 -4.88
CA ARG A 750 24.05 -41.78 -4.46
C ARG A 750 23.13 -41.11 -3.44
N GLN A 751 21.82 -41.06 -3.72
CA GLN A 751 20.84 -40.47 -2.80
C GLN A 751 20.79 -41.16 -1.43
N ARG A 752 21.01 -42.48 -1.37
CA ARG A 752 21.14 -43.19 -0.08
C ARG A 752 22.41 -42.83 0.69
N GLN A 753 23.53 -42.59 0.01
CA GLN A 753 24.77 -42.13 0.67
C GLN A 753 24.71 -40.66 1.08
N GLU A 754 23.95 -39.82 0.36
CA GLU A 754 23.68 -38.42 0.74
C GLU A 754 22.80 -38.40 2.01
N MET A 755 21.65 -39.10 2.00
CA MET A 755 20.78 -39.26 3.18
C MET A 755 21.51 -39.77 4.44
N LEU A 756 22.42 -40.74 4.30
CA LEU A 756 23.19 -41.28 5.43
C LEU A 756 24.17 -40.26 6.03
N LYS A 757 24.70 -39.33 5.22
CA LYS A 757 25.57 -38.25 5.70
C LYS A 757 24.76 -37.17 6.40
N ASP A 758 23.63 -36.78 5.83
CA ASP A 758 22.73 -35.80 6.43
C ASP A 758 22.20 -36.32 7.79
N SER A 759 21.86 -37.61 7.88
CA SER A 759 21.47 -38.25 9.16
C SER A 759 22.60 -38.25 10.20
N GLN A 760 23.85 -38.50 9.79
CA GLN A 760 25.01 -38.43 10.69
C GLN A 760 25.37 -37.00 11.10
N TRP A 761 25.09 -36.03 10.24
CA TRP A 761 25.31 -34.61 10.50
C TRP A 761 24.27 -34.07 11.50
N LEU A 762 22.99 -34.41 11.31
CA LEU A 762 21.92 -34.12 12.28
C LEU A 762 22.20 -34.76 13.64
N GLU A 763 22.65 -36.02 13.67
CA GLU A 763 23.12 -36.69 14.90
C GLU A 763 24.35 -36.03 15.55
N LEU A 764 25.12 -35.21 14.84
CA LEU A 764 26.25 -34.44 15.39
C LEU A 764 25.81 -33.07 15.92
N GLU A 765 24.79 -32.46 15.29
CA GLU A 765 24.20 -31.19 15.69
C GLU A 765 23.29 -31.35 16.92
N GLU A 766 22.49 -32.42 16.98
CA GLU A 766 21.69 -32.82 18.15
C GLU A 766 22.56 -33.06 19.40
N LYS A 767 23.81 -33.52 19.22
CA LYS A 767 24.80 -33.70 20.30
C LYS A 767 25.51 -32.42 20.75
N HIS A 768 25.24 -31.27 20.11
CA HIS A 768 25.77 -29.95 20.50
C HIS A 768 24.77 -29.08 21.29
N LEU A 769 23.56 -29.59 21.59
CA LEU A 769 22.48 -28.84 22.24
C LEU A 769 22.04 -29.52 23.55
N ASP A 770 22.61 -29.07 24.67
CA ASP A 770 22.20 -29.43 26.04
C ASP A 770 22.30 -28.14 26.92
N PRO A 771 21.49 -27.95 27.98
CA PRO A 771 20.77 -26.68 28.11
C PRO A 771 21.09 -25.88 29.38
N CYS A 772 20.76 -24.58 29.38
CA CYS A 772 20.88 -23.70 30.54
C CYS A 772 19.65 -22.82 30.75
N GLY A 773 19.21 -22.66 32.00
CA GLY A 773 18.38 -21.55 32.46
C GLY A 773 16.86 -21.74 32.25
N ALA A 774 16.16 -22.16 33.29
CA ALA A 774 14.70 -22.32 33.25
C ALA A 774 13.96 -20.98 33.37
N GLU A 775 12.97 -20.74 32.50
CA GLU A 775 11.60 -20.36 32.89
C GLU A 775 10.62 -20.50 31.71
N ASP A 776 9.60 -21.36 31.86
CA ASP A 776 8.16 -21.09 31.61
C ASP A 776 7.37 -22.42 31.62
N VAL A 777 6.47 -22.55 32.60
CA VAL A 777 5.60 -23.73 32.80
C VAL A 777 4.47 -23.80 31.75
N ARG A 778 4.22 -22.73 30.98
CA ARG A 778 3.22 -22.71 29.90
C ARG A 778 3.67 -23.52 28.67
N CYS A 779 4.98 -23.53 28.37
CA CYS A 779 5.55 -24.11 27.16
C CYS A 779 5.57 -25.66 27.15
N THR A 780 5.28 -26.33 28.28
CA THR A 780 5.23 -27.81 28.35
C THR A 780 3.90 -28.37 27.86
N TRP A 781 2.77 -27.72 28.17
CA TRP A 781 1.43 -28.22 27.84
C TRP A 781 1.14 -28.20 26.33
N GLU A 782 1.62 -27.17 25.64
CA GLU A 782 1.54 -27.05 24.18
C GLU A 782 2.43 -28.10 23.49
N ARG A 783 3.63 -28.35 24.04
CA ARG A 783 4.57 -29.37 23.55
C ARG A 783 3.99 -30.79 23.67
N GLU A 784 3.47 -31.15 24.83
CA GLU A 784 2.74 -32.42 25.04
C GLU A 784 1.53 -32.56 24.10
N THR A 785 0.79 -31.48 23.84
CA THR A 785 -0.41 -31.49 22.98
C THR A 785 -0.04 -31.64 21.50
N MET A 786 1.08 -31.05 21.08
CA MET A 786 1.65 -31.23 19.75
C MET A 786 2.18 -32.66 19.54
N GLU A 787 2.93 -33.21 20.49
CA GLU A 787 3.40 -34.61 20.44
C GLU A 787 2.24 -35.60 20.39
N LYS A 788 1.20 -35.42 21.21
CA LYS A 788 -0.01 -36.27 21.21
C LYS A 788 -0.73 -36.23 19.87
N THR A 789 -0.79 -35.08 19.17
CA THR A 789 -1.41 -35.03 17.83
C THR A 789 -0.51 -35.57 16.73
N LEU A 790 0.82 -35.38 16.82
CA LEU A 790 1.79 -35.96 15.87
C LEU A 790 1.82 -37.49 15.97
N HIS A 791 1.71 -38.04 17.19
CA HIS A 791 1.61 -39.48 17.42
C HIS A 791 0.28 -40.04 16.88
N ARG A 792 -0.83 -39.33 17.06
CA ARG A 792 -2.13 -39.68 16.46
C ARG A 792 -2.06 -39.74 14.94
N GLN A 793 -1.53 -38.71 14.28
CA GLN A 793 -1.34 -38.68 12.83
C GLN A 793 -0.43 -39.79 12.31
N LYS A 794 0.66 -40.12 13.02
CA LYS A 794 1.50 -41.28 12.68
C LYS A 794 0.73 -42.61 12.77
N GLN A 795 -0.15 -42.79 13.77
CA GLN A 795 -0.98 -44.00 13.86
C GLN A 795 -2.09 -44.06 12.81
N GLU A 796 -2.66 -42.92 12.40
CA GLU A 796 -3.65 -42.85 11.31
C GLU A 796 -3.00 -43.21 9.96
N MET A 797 -1.88 -42.57 9.61
CA MET A 797 -1.08 -42.91 8.42
C MET A 797 -0.67 -44.39 8.35
N LEU A 798 -0.39 -45.03 9.50
CA LEU A 798 -0.05 -46.46 9.55
C LEU A 798 -1.26 -47.40 9.38
N LYS A 799 -2.50 -46.91 9.63
CA LYS A 799 -3.75 -47.67 9.43
C LYS A 799 -4.28 -47.58 8.00
N ASP A 800 -3.99 -46.50 7.28
CA ASP A 800 -4.43 -46.32 5.88
C ASP A 800 -3.50 -47.03 4.88
N ARG A 801 -2.24 -47.26 5.27
CA ARG A 801 -1.20 -47.89 4.45
C ARG A 801 -1.56 -49.28 3.86
N PRO A 802 -2.29 -50.18 4.56
CA PRO A 802 -2.75 -51.44 3.97
C PRO A 802 -3.89 -51.26 2.96
N TRP A 803 -4.72 -50.23 3.12
CA TRP A 803 -5.92 -49.98 2.30
C TRP A 803 -5.53 -49.52 0.88
N LEU A 804 -4.57 -48.57 0.79
CA LEU A 804 -4.02 -48.10 -0.48
C LEU A 804 -3.35 -49.24 -1.29
N GLY A 805 -2.63 -50.14 -0.62
CA GLY A 805 -2.04 -51.34 -1.24
C GLY A 805 -3.05 -52.42 -1.65
N GLN A 806 -4.35 -52.18 -1.45
CA GLN A 806 -5.44 -53.07 -1.81
C GLN A 806 -6.22 -52.53 -3.03
N GLU A 807 -6.35 -51.20 -3.18
CA GLU A 807 -6.85 -50.58 -4.43
C GLU A 807 -5.91 -50.82 -5.62
N GLU A 808 -4.59 -50.72 -5.42
CA GLU A 808 -3.57 -50.86 -6.47
C GLU A 808 -3.62 -52.22 -7.21
N LYS A 809 -4.27 -53.23 -6.61
CA LYS A 809 -4.45 -54.58 -7.19
C LYS A 809 -5.70 -54.75 -8.06
N HIS A 810 -6.55 -53.72 -8.19
CA HIS A 810 -7.85 -53.82 -8.88
C HIS A 810 -7.92 -53.08 -10.23
N LEU A 811 -6.80 -52.57 -10.75
CA LEU A 811 -6.72 -51.92 -12.06
C LEU A 811 -6.43 -52.92 -13.20
N PRO A 812 -7.24 -52.97 -14.29
CA PRO A 812 -7.04 -53.94 -15.37
C PRO A 812 -5.87 -53.59 -16.30
N GLN A 813 -5.06 -54.60 -16.65
CA GLN A 813 -4.11 -54.53 -17.77
C GLN A 813 -4.80 -54.85 -19.12
N LYS A 814 -4.21 -54.40 -20.23
CA LYS A 814 -4.66 -54.70 -21.60
C LYS A 814 -3.49 -54.95 -22.54
N GLU A 815 -3.56 -56.05 -23.29
CA GLU A 815 -2.61 -56.44 -24.34
C GLU A 815 -3.11 -56.08 -25.77
N PRO A 816 -2.25 -56.07 -26.80
CA PRO A 816 -2.57 -55.53 -28.14
C PRO A 816 -2.99 -56.57 -29.19
N ALA A 817 -3.68 -56.12 -30.26
CA ALA A 817 -4.02 -56.94 -31.43
C ALA A 817 -3.98 -56.17 -32.77
N ASP A 818 -3.55 -56.87 -33.83
CA ASP A 818 -2.86 -56.44 -35.07
C ASP A 818 -3.79 -56.26 -36.33
N ARG A 819 -3.27 -55.65 -37.44
CA ARG A 819 -3.73 -55.65 -38.88
C ARG A 819 -4.93 -54.74 -39.34
N HIS A 820 -4.79 -53.76 -40.27
CA HIS A 820 -4.69 -53.73 -41.79
C HIS A 820 -6.05 -53.39 -42.52
N ILE A 821 -6.21 -52.81 -43.74
CA ILE A 821 -5.36 -52.14 -44.78
C ILE A 821 -6.21 -51.30 -45.81
N ASP A 822 -5.55 -50.42 -46.60
CA ASP A 822 -5.82 -49.64 -47.87
C ASP A 822 -6.94 -50.04 -48.90
N PRO A 823 -7.17 -49.29 -50.04
CA PRO A 823 -7.37 -47.83 -50.36
C PRO A 823 -8.56 -47.61 -51.39
N PRO A 824 -8.61 -46.63 -52.37
CA PRO A 824 -8.42 -45.16 -52.48
C PRO A 824 -9.81 -44.45 -52.77
N PRO A 825 -10.16 -43.67 -53.86
CA PRO A 825 -9.50 -42.65 -54.74
C PRO A 825 -10.30 -41.33 -55.09
N GLU A 826 -9.60 -40.39 -55.77
CA GLU A 826 -10.05 -39.42 -56.84
C GLU A 826 -10.93 -38.14 -56.64
N LYS A 827 -10.98 -37.29 -57.70
CA LYS A 827 -11.49 -35.89 -57.81
C LYS A 827 -12.31 -35.65 -59.10
N PRO A 828 -13.08 -34.55 -59.20
CA PRO A 828 -12.99 -33.67 -60.40
C PRO A 828 -12.99 -32.14 -60.10
N SER A 829 -13.21 -31.26 -61.10
CA SER A 829 -12.80 -29.83 -61.08
C SER A 829 -13.67 -28.84 -61.90
N ARG A 830 -13.36 -27.52 -61.79
CA ARG A 830 -13.92 -26.32 -62.50
C ARG A 830 -15.24 -25.78 -61.90
N THR A 831 -15.74 -24.56 -62.17
CA THR A 831 -15.42 -23.52 -63.21
C THR A 831 -15.64 -22.08 -62.68
N SER A 832 -15.13 -21.05 -63.37
CA SER A 832 -15.34 -19.60 -63.10
C SER A 832 -15.91 -18.84 -64.32
N PRO A 833 -16.55 -17.67 -64.13
CA PRO A 833 -16.18 -16.47 -64.93
C PRO A 833 -16.17 -15.14 -64.13
N SER A 834 -15.92 -13.99 -64.80
CA SER A 834 -15.69 -12.66 -64.18
C SER A 834 -16.32 -11.46 -64.98
N PRO A 835 -15.82 -10.19 -65.03
CA PRO A 835 -16.55 -9.02 -64.49
C PRO A 835 -16.91 -7.88 -65.50
N PRO A 836 -17.61 -6.83 -65.04
CA PRO A 836 -17.29 -5.39 -65.35
C PRO A 836 -17.64 -4.40 -64.18
N GLU A 837 -17.42 -3.07 -64.21
CA GLU A 837 -16.21 -2.24 -64.49
C GLU A 837 -16.38 -0.80 -63.84
N LYS A 838 -15.52 0.18 -64.16
CA LYS A 838 -15.44 1.60 -63.68
C LYS A 838 -15.87 2.58 -64.85
N PRO A 839 -15.68 3.94 -64.86
CA PRO A 839 -14.95 4.85 -63.94
C PRO A 839 -15.48 6.32 -63.68
N SER A 840 -14.91 6.96 -62.64
CA SER A 840 -14.48 8.38 -62.50
C SER A 840 -15.38 9.61 -62.85
N LYS A 841 -15.45 10.62 -61.95
CA LYS A 841 -14.69 11.91 -62.05
C LYS A 841 -14.89 12.89 -60.86
N THR A 842 -14.04 13.92 -60.85
CA THR A 842 -13.72 14.97 -59.84
C THR A 842 -14.70 16.15 -59.70
N HIS A 843 -14.91 16.69 -58.48
CA HIS A 843 -14.40 18.02 -58.03
C HIS A 843 -15.03 18.59 -56.72
N ALA A 844 -14.24 19.42 -56.01
CA ALA A 844 -14.61 20.52 -55.10
C ALA A 844 -15.29 20.21 -53.73
N SER A 845 -15.22 21.22 -52.85
CA SER A 845 -15.56 21.22 -51.41
C SER A 845 -16.72 22.19 -51.11
N PRO A 846 -17.18 22.36 -49.85
CA PRO A 846 -17.33 21.41 -48.73
C PRO A 846 -18.79 21.34 -48.23
N PRO A 847 -19.14 20.41 -47.32
CA PRO A 847 -20.33 20.59 -46.46
C PRO A 847 -20.10 20.29 -44.96
N GLU A 848 -21.13 20.61 -44.18
CA GLU A 848 -21.19 20.60 -42.71
C GLU A 848 -21.30 19.17 -42.08
N SER A 849 -21.41 19.14 -40.75
CA SER A 849 -21.40 17.95 -39.89
C SER A 849 -22.36 16.82 -40.31
N PRO A 850 -21.87 15.60 -40.60
CA PRO A 850 -22.71 14.42 -40.84
C PRO A 850 -23.39 13.86 -39.57
N PRO A 851 -24.52 13.13 -39.71
CA PRO A 851 -25.27 12.57 -38.59
C PRO A 851 -24.72 11.25 -38.05
N LYS A 852 -25.28 10.79 -36.91
CA LYS A 852 -24.91 9.54 -36.21
C LYS A 852 -24.94 8.31 -37.11
N ALA A 853 -23.85 7.55 -37.13
CA ALA A 853 -23.74 6.30 -37.88
C ALA A 853 -24.20 5.09 -37.04
N LYS A 854 -25.10 4.32 -37.67
CA LYS A 854 -25.60 2.96 -37.43
C LYS A 854 -24.88 2.07 -36.40
N ASP A 855 -25.68 1.29 -35.68
CA ASP A 855 -25.25 0.11 -34.92
C ASP A 855 -24.42 -0.86 -35.79
N THR A 856 -23.33 -1.35 -35.23
CA THR A 856 -22.58 -2.48 -35.80
C THR A 856 -23.07 -3.75 -35.12
N GLN A 857 -23.76 -4.64 -35.84
CA GLN A 857 -24.22 -5.91 -35.27
C GLN A 857 -23.02 -6.80 -34.90
N PRO A 858 -23.08 -7.52 -33.75
CA PRO A 858 -22.14 -8.61 -33.49
C PRO A 858 -22.41 -9.75 -34.48
N VAL A 859 -21.33 -10.37 -34.99
CA VAL A 859 -21.41 -11.51 -35.90
C VAL A 859 -22.00 -12.72 -35.16
N ALA A 860 -22.92 -13.43 -35.80
CA ALA A 860 -23.63 -14.56 -35.19
C ALA A 860 -22.73 -15.78 -35.00
N THR A 861 -22.83 -16.42 -33.83
CA THR A 861 -22.30 -17.77 -33.58
C THR A 861 -23.29 -18.81 -34.09
N ALA A 862 -22.87 -19.56 -35.11
CA ALA A 862 -23.62 -20.62 -35.80
C ALA A 862 -24.91 -20.17 -36.50
N GLU A 863 -24.98 -20.43 -37.81
CA GLU A 863 -26.28 -20.61 -38.47
C GLU A 863 -26.88 -21.91 -37.93
N LEU A 864 -28.13 -21.82 -37.45
CA LEU A 864 -28.93 -22.88 -36.85
C LEU A 864 -30.38 -22.60 -37.27
N ASP A 865 -31.08 -23.58 -37.83
CA ASP A 865 -32.51 -23.42 -38.14
C ASP A 865 -33.34 -23.12 -36.88
N ARG A 866 -33.88 -21.89 -36.80
CA ARG A 866 -34.73 -21.41 -35.70
C ARG A 866 -36.22 -21.52 -35.98
N SER A 867 -36.63 -22.07 -37.13
CA SER A 867 -38.01 -22.03 -37.60
C SER A 867 -39.00 -22.73 -36.65
N ASP A 868 -38.59 -23.85 -36.05
CA ASP A 868 -39.40 -24.66 -35.13
C ASP A 868 -38.93 -24.62 -33.66
N ASP A 869 -37.88 -23.83 -33.33
CA ASP A 869 -37.26 -23.84 -32.00
C ASP A 869 -38.12 -23.11 -30.94
N GLN A 870 -38.90 -23.90 -30.17
CA GLN A 870 -39.80 -23.37 -29.14
C GLN A 870 -39.08 -22.58 -28.03
N VAL A 871 -37.81 -22.89 -27.73
CA VAL A 871 -37.01 -22.15 -26.73
C VAL A 871 -36.66 -20.77 -27.28
N TYR A 872 -36.18 -20.70 -28.52
CA TYR A 872 -35.93 -19.43 -29.22
C TYR A 872 -37.21 -18.59 -29.36
N ILE A 873 -38.33 -19.21 -29.75
CA ILE A 873 -39.64 -18.55 -29.86
C ILE A 873 -40.09 -18.00 -28.49
N GLY A 874 -39.88 -18.75 -27.40
CA GLY A 874 -40.17 -18.34 -26.03
C GLY A 874 -39.33 -17.16 -25.55
N VAL A 875 -38.02 -17.16 -25.81
CA VAL A 875 -37.14 -16.01 -25.48
C VAL A 875 -37.51 -14.78 -26.30
N MET A 876 -37.80 -14.94 -27.60
CA MET A 876 -38.26 -13.82 -28.43
C MET A 876 -39.64 -13.30 -28.01
N ALA A 877 -40.51 -14.15 -27.44
CA ALA A 877 -41.74 -13.70 -26.79
C ALA A 877 -41.47 -12.90 -25.51
N MET A 878 -40.53 -13.36 -24.67
CA MET A 878 -40.12 -12.65 -23.45
C MET A 878 -39.60 -11.25 -23.76
N VAL A 879 -38.69 -11.13 -24.74
CA VAL A 879 -38.16 -9.83 -25.18
C VAL A 879 -39.29 -8.92 -25.71
N ARG A 880 -40.26 -9.45 -26.47
CA ARG A 880 -41.43 -8.68 -26.94
C ARG A 880 -42.28 -8.13 -25.80
N GLU A 881 -42.65 -8.93 -24.81
CA GLU A 881 -43.46 -8.46 -23.67
C GLU A 881 -42.70 -7.49 -22.75
N VAL A 882 -41.38 -7.65 -22.59
CA VAL A 882 -40.55 -6.67 -21.86
C VAL A 882 -40.41 -5.34 -22.61
N VAL A 883 -40.27 -5.36 -23.94
CA VAL A 883 -40.28 -4.14 -24.76
C VAL A 883 -41.65 -3.45 -24.73
N LYS A 884 -42.74 -4.21 -24.74
CA LYS A 884 -44.11 -3.71 -24.59
C LYS A 884 -44.34 -3.07 -23.22
N LEU A 885 -43.96 -3.75 -22.13
CA LEU A 885 -43.97 -3.19 -20.76
C LEU A 885 -43.16 -1.88 -20.67
N LYS A 886 -42.02 -1.79 -21.35
CA LYS A 886 -41.20 -0.56 -21.44
C LYS A 886 -41.91 0.60 -22.16
N ASN A 887 -42.62 0.32 -23.25
CA ASN A 887 -43.36 1.33 -24.00
C ASN A 887 -44.59 1.81 -23.23
N ASP A 888 -45.34 0.87 -22.64
CA ASP A 888 -46.61 1.12 -21.96
C ASP A 888 -46.42 1.71 -20.54
N VAL A 889 -45.23 1.64 -19.93
CA VAL A 889 -44.99 2.00 -18.52
C VAL A 889 -45.48 3.41 -18.13
N ASN A 890 -45.44 4.35 -19.08
CA ASN A 890 -45.77 5.75 -18.89
C ASN A 890 -47.25 6.06 -19.06
N THR A 891 -48.01 5.17 -19.72
CA THR A 891 -49.44 5.32 -20.02
C THR A 891 -50.33 4.39 -19.19
N LEU A 892 -49.80 3.29 -18.66
CA LEU A 892 -50.50 2.38 -17.74
C LEU A 892 -50.92 3.07 -16.44
N SER A 893 -52.13 2.75 -15.95
CA SER A 893 -52.57 3.16 -14.62
C SER A 893 -51.95 2.27 -13.53
N PRO A 894 -51.96 2.70 -12.25
CA PRO A 894 -51.45 1.88 -11.14
C PRO A 894 -52.17 0.53 -10.97
N SER A 895 -53.40 0.41 -11.48
CA SER A 895 -54.20 -0.82 -11.55
C SER A 895 -53.75 -1.80 -12.63
N ASP A 896 -53.04 -1.34 -13.67
CA ASP A 896 -52.74 -2.13 -14.86
C ASP A 896 -51.36 -2.80 -14.83
N TYR A 897 -50.41 -2.28 -14.03
CA TYR A 897 -49.08 -2.89 -13.87
C TYR A 897 -49.12 -4.38 -13.48
N PRO A 898 -50.04 -4.87 -12.61
CA PRO A 898 -50.20 -6.31 -12.36
C PRO A 898 -50.58 -7.12 -13.59
N ASN A 899 -51.37 -6.57 -14.51
CA ASN A 899 -51.75 -7.26 -15.75
C ASN A 899 -50.56 -7.35 -16.72
N ALA A 900 -49.78 -6.27 -16.85
CA ALA A 900 -48.58 -6.26 -17.67
C ALA A 900 -47.47 -7.20 -17.15
N VAL A 901 -47.20 -7.19 -15.84
CA VAL A 901 -46.22 -8.12 -15.22
C VAL A 901 -46.74 -9.57 -15.22
N LYS A 902 -48.06 -9.79 -15.14
CA LYS A 902 -48.66 -11.12 -15.32
C LYS A 902 -48.47 -11.66 -16.75
N ALA A 903 -48.50 -10.81 -17.78
CA ALA A 903 -48.18 -11.23 -19.15
C ALA A 903 -46.72 -11.72 -19.26
N VAL A 904 -45.77 -10.95 -18.72
CA VAL A 904 -44.35 -11.35 -18.63
C VAL A 904 -44.19 -12.68 -17.88
N GLY A 905 -44.86 -12.85 -16.73
CA GLY A 905 -44.80 -14.09 -15.95
C GLY A 905 -45.42 -15.31 -16.64
N LEU A 906 -46.49 -15.13 -17.42
CA LEU A 906 -47.06 -16.18 -18.28
C LEU A 906 -46.09 -16.57 -19.40
N THR A 907 -45.43 -15.59 -20.03
CA THR A 907 -44.42 -15.85 -21.05
C THR A 907 -43.20 -16.59 -20.49
N LEU A 908 -42.74 -16.27 -19.27
CA LEU A 908 -41.67 -17.02 -18.61
C LEU A 908 -42.08 -18.48 -18.36
N ARG A 909 -43.31 -18.72 -17.90
CA ARG A 909 -43.82 -20.08 -17.65
C ARG A 909 -43.83 -20.93 -18.92
N ASN A 910 -44.20 -20.33 -20.06
CA ASN A 910 -44.17 -21.03 -21.34
C ASN A 910 -42.73 -21.31 -21.80
N LEU A 911 -41.80 -20.35 -21.65
CA LEU A 911 -40.38 -20.55 -21.95
C LEU A 911 -39.77 -21.68 -21.12
N ILE A 912 -40.00 -21.71 -19.81
CA ILE A 912 -39.51 -22.79 -18.94
C ILE A 912 -40.10 -24.14 -19.38
N HIS A 913 -41.40 -24.20 -19.71
CA HIS A 913 -42.02 -25.44 -20.20
C HIS A 913 -41.36 -25.96 -21.49
N SER A 914 -41.02 -25.09 -22.44
CA SER A 914 -40.28 -25.46 -23.66
C SER A 914 -38.84 -25.88 -23.41
N VAL A 915 -38.24 -25.53 -22.26
CA VAL A 915 -36.91 -26.03 -21.86
C VAL A 915 -37.03 -27.35 -21.08
N ASP A 916 -38.06 -27.51 -20.23
CA ASP A 916 -38.42 -28.78 -19.58
C ASP A 916 -38.65 -29.91 -20.61
N GLU A 917 -39.21 -29.62 -21.79
CA GLU A 917 -39.37 -30.60 -22.87
C GLU A 917 -38.03 -31.00 -23.53
N VAL A 918 -37.03 -30.10 -23.53
CA VAL A 918 -35.70 -30.34 -24.12
C VAL A 918 -34.75 -31.01 -23.12
N LEU A 919 -34.84 -30.68 -21.83
CA LEU A 919 -33.96 -31.20 -20.75
C LEU A 919 -33.76 -32.73 -20.76
N PRO A 920 -34.77 -33.59 -20.99
CA PRO A 920 -34.61 -35.04 -21.06
C PRO A 920 -33.67 -35.54 -22.17
N SER A 921 -33.47 -34.76 -23.24
CA SER A 921 -32.58 -35.10 -24.36
C SER A 921 -31.11 -34.72 -24.12
N LEU A 922 -30.83 -33.80 -23.20
CA LEU A 922 -29.49 -33.23 -23.00
C LEU A 922 -28.63 -34.05 -22.02
N HIS A 923 -27.31 -33.88 -22.06
CA HIS A 923 -26.40 -34.57 -21.14
C HIS A 923 -26.58 -34.10 -19.68
N ALA A 924 -26.44 -35.02 -18.71
CA ALA A 924 -26.79 -34.78 -17.31
C ALA A 924 -26.14 -33.53 -16.68
N ALA A 925 -24.86 -33.28 -16.97
CA ALA A 925 -24.15 -32.09 -16.48
C ALA A 925 -24.77 -30.77 -16.97
N ALA A 926 -25.20 -30.72 -18.23
CA ALA A 926 -25.86 -29.54 -18.81
C ALA A 926 -27.26 -29.31 -18.22
N ARG A 927 -27.98 -30.38 -17.82
CA ARG A 927 -29.28 -30.25 -17.14
C ARG A 927 -29.15 -29.47 -15.84
N THR A 928 -28.10 -29.71 -15.05
CA THR A 928 -27.86 -29.00 -13.78
C THR A 928 -27.55 -27.51 -14.00
N GLU A 929 -26.82 -27.19 -15.06
CA GLU A 929 -26.49 -25.81 -15.46
C GLU A 929 -27.76 -25.04 -15.90
N ILE A 930 -28.55 -25.64 -16.79
CA ILE A 930 -29.82 -25.08 -17.29
C ILE A 930 -30.84 -24.90 -16.15
N GLN A 931 -30.99 -25.90 -15.27
CA GLN A 931 -31.85 -25.80 -14.08
C GLN A 931 -31.37 -24.75 -13.06
N GLY A 932 -30.07 -24.42 -13.04
CA GLY A 932 -29.54 -23.28 -12.29
C GLY A 932 -30.08 -21.96 -12.83
N THR A 933 -30.11 -21.82 -14.16
CA THR A 933 -30.60 -20.63 -14.87
C THR A 933 -32.14 -20.50 -14.79
N GLU A 934 -32.90 -21.59 -14.84
CA GLU A 934 -34.36 -21.55 -14.61
C GLU A 934 -34.72 -21.03 -13.21
N ARG A 935 -33.94 -21.42 -12.18
CA ARG A 935 -34.10 -20.91 -10.82
C ARG A 935 -33.76 -19.42 -10.72
N LEU A 936 -32.79 -18.95 -11.49
CA LEU A 936 -32.45 -17.52 -11.60
C LEU A 936 -33.63 -16.73 -12.18
N LEU A 937 -34.20 -17.14 -13.32
CA LEU A 937 -35.35 -16.44 -13.93
C LEU A 937 -36.59 -16.39 -13.02
N ASN A 938 -36.87 -17.45 -12.26
CA ASN A 938 -37.95 -17.44 -11.27
C ASN A 938 -37.70 -16.43 -10.14
N LYS A 939 -36.45 -16.27 -9.70
CA LYS A 939 -36.04 -15.23 -8.74
C LYS A 939 -36.19 -13.83 -9.34
N ASP A 940 -35.82 -13.64 -10.59
CA ASP A 940 -35.81 -12.31 -11.23
C ASP A 940 -37.23 -11.83 -11.60
N LEU A 941 -38.14 -12.75 -11.95
CA LEU A 941 -39.58 -12.48 -11.98
C LEU A 941 -40.09 -12.08 -10.58
N GLY A 942 -39.59 -12.71 -9.52
CA GLY A 942 -39.87 -12.31 -8.14
C GLY A 942 -39.42 -10.87 -7.82
N GLU A 943 -38.23 -10.47 -8.28
CA GLU A 943 -37.75 -9.09 -8.14
C GLU A 943 -38.57 -8.11 -8.99
N LEU A 944 -38.94 -8.46 -10.23
CA LEU A 944 -39.85 -7.66 -11.06
C LEU A 944 -41.20 -7.41 -10.37
N ILE A 945 -41.79 -8.44 -9.76
CA ILE A 945 -43.04 -8.32 -8.98
C ILE A 945 -42.83 -7.42 -7.75
N ALA A 946 -41.68 -7.50 -7.08
CA ALA A 946 -41.35 -6.64 -5.94
C ALA A 946 -41.21 -5.15 -6.37
N LYS A 947 -40.49 -4.87 -7.47
CA LYS A 947 -40.36 -3.52 -8.03
C LYS A 947 -41.70 -2.97 -8.52
N MET A 948 -42.54 -3.81 -9.12
CA MET A 948 -43.90 -3.44 -9.54
C MET A 948 -44.76 -3.00 -8.34
N ARG A 949 -44.71 -3.74 -7.21
CA ARG A 949 -45.43 -3.33 -5.98
C ARG A 949 -44.94 -1.96 -5.46
N LEU A 950 -43.64 -1.68 -5.53
CA LEU A 950 -43.09 -0.36 -5.16
C LEU A 950 -43.58 0.76 -6.10
N VAL A 951 -43.75 0.50 -7.40
CA VAL A 951 -44.37 1.44 -8.36
C VAL A 951 -45.83 1.74 -7.99
N GLN A 952 -46.61 0.72 -7.62
CA GLN A 952 -48.01 0.92 -7.22
C GLN A 952 -48.10 1.75 -5.93
N GLN A 953 -47.28 1.43 -4.91
CA GLN A 953 -47.24 2.15 -3.64
C GLN A 953 -46.78 3.61 -3.77
N ASN A 954 -45.88 3.89 -4.72
CA ASN A 954 -45.34 5.24 -4.98
C ASN A 954 -46.00 5.95 -6.18
N SER A 955 -47.16 5.47 -6.62
CA SER A 955 -47.82 5.94 -7.85
C SER A 955 -48.28 7.40 -7.84
N VAL A 956 -48.38 8.00 -6.64
CA VAL A 956 -48.75 9.40 -6.39
C VAL A 956 -47.62 10.23 -5.74
N THR A 957 -46.41 9.68 -5.57
CA THR A 957 -45.27 10.39 -4.96
C THR A 957 -44.27 10.85 -6.02
N SER A 958 -43.38 11.78 -5.66
CA SER A 958 -42.28 12.23 -6.51
C SER A 958 -41.31 11.10 -6.93
N LEU A 959 -41.35 9.95 -6.24
CA LEU A 959 -40.53 8.78 -6.53
C LEU A 959 -41.08 7.91 -7.68
N LYS A 960 -42.28 8.19 -8.20
CA LYS A 960 -42.93 7.39 -9.27
C LYS A 960 -41.98 7.04 -10.43
N ALA A 961 -41.30 8.05 -10.98
CA ALA A 961 -40.39 7.88 -12.13
C ALA A 961 -39.09 7.14 -11.80
N GLU A 962 -38.67 7.13 -10.53
CA GLU A 962 -37.53 6.34 -10.04
C GLU A 962 -37.95 4.87 -9.88
N CYS A 963 -39.09 4.61 -9.22
CA CYS A 963 -39.65 3.26 -9.10
C CYS A 963 -39.93 2.64 -10.47
N GLN A 964 -40.46 3.40 -11.44
CA GLN A 964 -40.69 2.94 -12.81
C GLN A 964 -39.39 2.53 -13.50
N ARG A 965 -38.31 3.32 -13.38
CA ARG A 965 -36.98 2.94 -13.89
C ARG A 965 -36.45 1.66 -13.25
N GLN A 966 -36.64 1.46 -11.94
CA GLN A 966 -36.22 0.23 -11.26
C GLN A 966 -37.03 -1.00 -11.68
N MET A 967 -38.33 -0.85 -11.94
CA MET A 967 -39.18 -1.93 -12.47
C MET A 967 -38.75 -2.33 -13.90
N LEU A 968 -38.46 -1.36 -14.77
CA LEU A 968 -37.91 -1.64 -16.10
C LEU A 968 -36.50 -2.24 -16.05
N GLY A 969 -35.68 -1.87 -15.07
CA GLY A 969 -34.39 -2.51 -14.81
C GLY A 969 -34.53 -4.01 -14.56
N ALA A 970 -35.40 -4.39 -13.61
CA ALA A 970 -35.67 -5.81 -13.31
C ALA A 970 -36.24 -6.58 -14.51
N ALA A 971 -37.15 -5.96 -15.29
CA ALA A 971 -37.68 -6.57 -16.51
C ALA A 971 -36.59 -6.78 -17.59
N HIS A 972 -35.64 -5.85 -17.70
CA HIS A 972 -34.52 -5.96 -18.64
C HIS A 972 -33.52 -7.04 -18.24
N THR A 973 -33.22 -7.20 -16.94
CA THR A 973 -32.43 -8.33 -16.42
C THR A 973 -33.10 -9.67 -16.78
N LEU A 974 -34.40 -9.83 -16.50
CA LEU A 974 -35.14 -11.04 -16.82
C LEU A 974 -35.09 -11.39 -18.32
N ALA A 975 -35.12 -10.40 -19.21
CA ALA A 975 -34.97 -10.61 -20.65
C ALA A 975 -33.53 -11.01 -21.06
N LEU A 976 -32.51 -10.42 -20.42
CA LEU A 976 -31.11 -10.76 -20.65
C LEU A 976 -30.79 -12.18 -20.20
N ASP A 977 -31.21 -12.57 -19.00
CA ASP A 977 -30.98 -13.92 -18.48
C ASP A 977 -31.83 -14.97 -19.20
N SER A 978 -32.98 -14.58 -19.77
CA SER A 978 -33.73 -15.45 -20.70
C SER A 978 -32.95 -15.72 -21.98
N LYS A 979 -32.15 -14.76 -22.49
CA LYS A 979 -31.20 -15.01 -23.58
C LYS A 979 -30.04 -15.90 -23.11
N ASN A 980 -29.50 -15.69 -21.91
CA ASN A 980 -28.43 -16.52 -21.36
C ASN A 980 -28.87 -18.00 -21.23
N LEU A 981 -30.16 -18.26 -20.91
CA LEU A 981 -30.76 -19.59 -20.92
C LEU A 981 -30.73 -20.23 -22.31
N LEU A 982 -31.12 -19.50 -23.36
CA LEU A 982 -31.05 -19.97 -24.76
C LEU A 982 -29.61 -20.25 -25.19
N ASP A 983 -28.68 -19.32 -24.92
CA ASP A 983 -27.26 -19.48 -25.25
C ASP A 983 -26.65 -20.72 -24.56
N ALA A 984 -27.14 -21.10 -23.37
CA ALA A 984 -26.76 -22.32 -22.65
C ALA A 984 -27.43 -23.59 -23.23
N VAL A 985 -28.72 -23.52 -23.57
CA VAL A 985 -29.47 -24.63 -24.22
C VAL A 985 -28.87 -24.96 -25.59
N ASP A 986 -28.49 -23.97 -26.39
CA ASP A 986 -27.88 -24.18 -27.70
C ASP A 986 -26.47 -24.78 -27.58
N GLN A 987 -25.66 -24.32 -26.61
CA GLN A 987 -24.38 -24.98 -26.29
C GLN A 987 -24.58 -26.42 -25.82
N ALA A 988 -25.66 -26.75 -25.11
CA ALA A 988 -25.97 -28.11 -24.70
C ALA A 988 -26.43 -28.99 -25.87
N ARG A 989 -27.26 -28.46 -26.78
CA ARG A 989 -27.68 -29.12 -28.03
C ARG A 989 -26.48 -29.42 -28.94
N ALA A 990 -25.58 -28.46 -29.13
CA ALA A 990 -24.37 -28.61 -29.92
C ALA A 990 -23.38 -29.65 -29.32
N LYS A 991 -23.28 -29.73 -27.99
CA LYS A 991 -22.50 -30.78 -27.29
C LYS A 991 -23.14 -32.18 -27.32
N ALA A 992 -24.37 -32.30 -27.84
CA ALA A 992 -25.15 -33.53 -27.87
C ALA A 992 -25.44 -34.05 -29.30
N ASP A 993 -24.90 -33.40 -30.35
CA ASP A 993 -25.21 -33.67 -31.77
C ASP A 993 -26.72 -33.53 -32.11
N LEU A 994 -27.46 -32.77 -31.28
CA LEU A 994 -28.89 -32.49 -31.46
C LEU A 994 -29.17 -31.16 -32.18
N ALA A 995 -28.12 -30.41 -32.52
CA ALA A 995 -28.22 -29.20 -33.30
C ALA A 995 -28.46 -29.53 -34.78
N LYS A 996 -29.64 -29.20 -35.31
CA LYS A 996 -29.82 -29.09 -36.76
C LYS A 996 -29.09 -27.81 -37.24
N PRO A 997 -28.17 -27.90 -38.21
CA PRO A 997 -27.68 -26.72 -38.93
C PRO A 997 -28.81 -26.11 -39.76
#